data_AF-A0A843CU51-F1
#
_entry.id   AF-A0A843CU51-F1
#
_cell.length_a   1.000
_cell.length_b   1.000
_cell.length_c   1.000
_cell.angle_alpha   90.00
_cell.angle_beta   90.00
_cell.angle_gamma   90.00
#
_symmetry.space_group_name_H-M   'P 1'
#
loop_
_entity.id
_entity.type
_entity.pdbx_description
1 polymer ?
#
loop_
_entity_poly.entity_id
_entity_poly.type
_entity_poly.pdbx_seq_one_letter_code
_entity_poly.pdbx_strand_id
1 'polypeptide(L)'
;MAKTQIVAIVAIAAIVAIAACVVFVMNNNEIDTNDKVLNEGYVFEVDTAAKVFGNANNDDKIDQKDIDLVQKMIDGKETIDLEKYPFADAYKDGKIDSKDIDQIKMIINKDKGKVWYQNYYGEAQEIEFPLIGKKIGLTYWQQAQLVDLVGHWGDVVAANASITQARSNQYDLSKITYSYGTTGSSKLTEEFCEGYLQAGVDLIIGSPYKATVTDVAAQYLPDVPVVTLGIGGASCVSSALTLGILMDAEDKAQNYEKYVLGIIDDVKDGLKRVKNSEKPKMLVCRMYEDNDAYISKYGGILVNCANTDGSYQLLSMFADLYTDNNEKSTTPSRTVEWILSQDFDLILDMEVYTGFQTSSIAGENFYTPGEYNKRFENSVRYFKGTSAFDNGGVLSSSYIFDGYSGFASLMMSAYMIYPDHFTLKEGQASLQYWYDNFTETKVDVTKQGGYYYTGEKYKCQFMDKEPALSKGFYSWEPTMVRVSDNFSNCTPAFMTIAEEVYKAVYGEIPSYDNIKRSDIPAKYLYSYSDYTSTKDGKLVVKTFDNTSTGKTEAFADKTLEFTPTKVICYTDAYIDTIYHILCDYNKETPYSGNDAKSIKALWELIPAMTSSVKTSLEKNYNIKVPESVTIIGTSQEDLTTYCGSVDASEKVIIFMTEYNIRSTNKSTWWGTNTAISESNPNIQFVYLLSNSPAMVLSTTEMIGEIIGYDNTESMMTKTLAEIYVMQKAIDEKKKTYTFYVETAAKKAVASNTLMGGIFDSILKMENIVTGDNLMNGTLSDESIIDAKPQVLAFYKSDSRSDSDCMRML
;
A
#
# COMPACT_ATOMS: atom_id res chain seq x y z
N MET A 1 58.42 35.60 -28.66
CA MET A 1 58.85 35.66 -27.25
C MET A 1 57.64 35.34 -26.37
N ALA A 2 57.83 34.40 -25.45
CA ALA A 2 57.07 34.06 -24.24
C ALA A 2 55.52 34.26 -24.17
N LYS A 3 54.86 33.12 -23.90
CA LYS A 3 53.59 32.87 -23.20
C LYS A 3 53.18 33.95 -22.17
N THR A 4 51.87 34.16 -21.97
CA THR A 4 51.15 33.85 -20.71
C THR A 4 49.63 33.76 -20.94
N GLN A 5 49.02 32.83 -20.21
CA GLN A 5 47.67 32.26 -20.22
C GLN A 5 46.53 33.24 -19.91
N ILE A 6 45.39 33.08 -20.61
CA ILE A 6 44.05 32.91 -20.01
C ILE A 6 43.31 31.88 -20.87
N VAL A 7 43.07 30.68 -20.32
CA VAL A 7 42.33 29.57 -20.95
C VAL A 7 41.02 29.36 -20.19
N ALA A 8 39.94 29.33 -20.96
CA ALA A 8 38.64 28.67 -20.79
C ALA A 8 38.23 28.12 -19.42
N ILE A 9 37.04 28.55 -18.95
CA ILE A 9 36.16 27.77 -18.07
C ILE A 9 34.73 27.85 -18.62
N VAL A 10 34.05 26.69 -18.55
CA VAL A 10 32.67 26.32 -18.90
C VAL A 10 32.38 25.95 -20.36
N ALA A 11 32.87 24.76 -20.73
CA ALA A 11 32.09 23.83 -21.55
C ALA A 11 31.91 22.54 -20.72
N ILE A 12 30.81 22.47 -19.97
CA ILE A 12 30.27 21.21 -19.43
C ILE A 12 28.78 21.23 -19.79
N ALA A 13 28.47 20.81 -21.01
CA ALA A 13 27.17 20.24 -21.33
C ALA A 13 27.31 18.75 -21.04
N ALA A 14 27.07 18.38 -19.78
CA ALA A 14 26.99 17.00 -19.34
C ALA A 14 25.52 16.61 -19.24
N ILE A 15 25.10 15.77 -20.19
CA ILE A 15 24.24 14.59 -20.02
C ILE A 15 23.23 14.73 -18.86
N VAL A 16 21.99 15.09 -19.21
CA VAL A 16 20.82 14.92 -18.34
C VAL A 16 20.55 13.42 -18.27
N ALA A 17 21.09 12.77 -17.25
CA ALA A 17 20.82 11.37 -16.95
C ALA A 17 19.49 11.27 -16.19
N ILE A 18 18.64 10.43 -16.74
CA ILE A 18 17.34 10.00 -16.25
C ILE A 18 17.49 9.42 -14.84
N ALA A 19 16.85 10.06 -13.86
CA ALA A 19 16.67 9.53 -12.52
C ALA A 19 15.18 9.44 -12.20
N ALA A 20 14.55 8.37 -12.71
CA ALA A 20 13.59 7.51 -11.99
C ALA A 20 13.04 6.43 -12.96
N CYS A 21 13.47 5.19 -12.72
CA CYS A 21 12.73 3.95 -12.99
C CYS A 21 12.43 3.52 -14.44
N VAL A 22 13.42 3.64 -15.33
CA VAL A 22 13.61 2.66 -16.43
C VAL A 22 15.08 2.24 -16.42
N VAL A 23 15.38 1.01 -16.00
CA VAL A 23 16.72 0.45 -16.22
C VAL A 23 16.86 0.16 -17.72
N PHE A 24 17.35 1.16 -18.47
CA PHE A 24 18.05 0.94 -19.71
C PHE A 24 19.54 0.85 -19.36
N VAL A 25 20.13 -0.35 -19.36
CA VAL A 25 21.60 -0.45 -19.35
C VAL A 25 22.10 -0.06 -20.74
N MET A 26 22.33 1.25 -20.94
CA MET A 26 23.00 1.80 -22.12
C MET A 26 24.30 2.46 -21.65
N ASN A 27 25.38 1.67 -21.61
CA ASN A 27 26.71 2.23 -21.51
C ASN A 27 27.30 2.34 -22.93
N ASN A 28 27.51 3.58 -23.37
CA ASN A 28 28.12 3.97 -24.65
C ASN A 28 29.58 3.53 -24.74
N ASN A 29 29.84 2.25 -24.99
CA ASN A 29 31.07 1.80 -25.62
C ASN A 29 30.70 0.73 -26.64
N GLU A 30 31.35 0.76 -27.80
CA GLU A 30 31.19 -0.19 -28.91
C GLU A 30 31.13 -1.63 -28.38
N ILE A 31 29.95 -2.25 -28.38
CA ILE A 31 29.77 -3.67 -28.05
C ILE A 31 29.48 -4.43 -29.32
N ASP A 32 30.39 -5.36 -29.58
CA ASP A 32 30.35 -6.45 -30.54
C ASP A 32 28.97 -7.14 -30.50
N THR A 33 28.33 -7.26 -31.66
CA THR A 33 26.91 -7.63 -31.83
C THR A 33 26.62 -9.11 -31.62
N ASN A 34 27.31 -9.79 -30.71
CA ASN A 34 27.02 -11.17 -30.36
C ASN A 34 27.24 -11.38 -28.86
N ASP A 35 26.18 -11.83 -28.19
CA ASP A 35 26.12 -12.36 -26.82
C ASP A 35 25.91 -11.36 -25.64
N LYS A 36 24.70 -11.49 -25.03
CA LYS A 36 24.33 -11.28 -23.60
C LYS A 36 23.59 -10.00 -23.14
N VAL A 37 22.46 -9.63 -23.76
CA VAL A 37 21.44 -8.78 -23.06
C VAL A 37 19.99 -9.29 -23.14
N LEU A 38 19.70 -10.40 -23.85
CA LEU A 38 18.32 -10.85 -24.06
C LEU A 38 17.73 -11.80 -22.99
N ASN A 39 18.39 -12.01 -21.84
CA ASN A 39 17.99 -13.04 -20.85
C ASN A 39 17.60 -12.53 -19.45
N GLU A 40 17.55 -11.22 -19.21
CA GLU A 40 17.04 -10.65 -17.95
C GLU A 40 15.85 -9.75 -18.28
N GLY A 41 14.64 -10.21 -17.93
CA GLY A 41 13.36 -9.64 -18.39
C GLY A 41 13.15 -8.17 -18.04
N TYR A 42 12.30 -7.50 -18.82
CA TYR A 42 11.90 -6.11 -18.60
C TYR A 42 11.16 -5.97 -17.26
N VAL A 43 11.66 -5.13 -16.35
CA VAL A 43 11.02 -4.82 -15.06
C VAL A 43 10.40 -3.44 -15.16
N PHE A 44 9.06 -3.39 -15.07
CA PHE A 44 8.32 -2.14 -14.98
C PHE A 44 8.37 -1.60 -13.54
N GLU A 45 8.75 -0.33 -13.38
CA GLU A 45 8.73 0.39 -12.12
C GLU A 45 7.93 1.70 -12.28
N VAL A 46 7.16 2.07 -11.25
CA VAL A 46 6.43 3.34 -11.23
C VAL A 46 7.33 4.43 -10.65
N ASP A 47 7.36 5.58 -11.31
CA ASP A 47 8.02 6.77 -10.79
C ASP A 47 7.10 7.49 -9.81
N THR A 48 7.49 7.49 -8.53
CA THR A 48 6.73 8.05 -7.41
C THR A 48 7.24 9.41 -6.94
N ALA A 49 8.26 9.97 -7.59
CA ALA A 49 8.83 11.25 -7.18
C ALA A 49 8.09 12.41 -7.85
N ALA A 50 7.60 13.37 -7.06
CA ALA A 50 7.06 14.62 -7.60
C ALA A 50 8.19 15.46 -8.24
N LYS A 51 8.05 15.87 -9.50
CA LYS A 51 9.11 16.51 -10.29
C LYS A 51 9.12 18.03 -10.16
N VAL A 52 9.09 18.52 -8.92
CA VAL A 52 9.14 19.95 -8.57
C VAL A 52 10.47 20.23 -7.88
N PHE A 53 11.22 21.23 -8.35
CA PHE A 53 12.45 21.68 -7.70
C PHE A 53 12.10 22.24 -6.32
N GLY A 54 12.62 21.59 -5.29
CA GLY A 54 12.18 21.69 -3.90
C GLY A 54 11.85 20.34 -3.26
N ASN A 55 11.51 19.33 -4.05
CA ASN A 55 11.41 17.93 -3.61
C ASN A 55 12.82 17.29 -3.53
N ALA A 56 13.64 17.82 -2.63
CA ALA A 56 15.05 17.47 -2.55
C ALA A 56 15.28 15.98 -2.26
N ASN A 57 14.37 15.31 -1.54
CA ASN A 57 14.52 13.91 -1.17
C ASN A 57 13.91 12.92 -2.19
N ASN A 58 13.28 13.42 -3.26
CA ASN A 58 12.58 12.68 -4.31
C ASN A 58 11.42 11.82 -3.82
N ASP A 59 10.67 12.24 -2.79
CA ASP A 59 9.48 11.54 -2.32
C ASP A 59 8.19 12.08 -2.98
N ASP A 60 7.03 11.72 -2.41
CA ASP A 60 5.71 12.02 -2.94
C ASP A 60 5.23 13.45 -2.65
N LYS A 61 6.00 14.25 -1.92
CA LYS A 61 5.60 15.59 -1.45
C LYS A 61 6.79 16.53 -1.30
N ILE A 62 6.50 17.78 -0.92
CA ILE A 62 7.51 18.75 -0.48
C ILE A 62 7.19 19.11 0.96
N ASP A 63 8.09 18.77 1.89
CA ASP A 63 7.89 18.98 3.31
C ASP A 63 9.19 19.32 4.08
N GLN A 64 9.12 19.26 5.41
CA GLN A 64 10.26 19.58 6.28
C GLN A 64 11.49 18.67 6.01
N LYS A 65 11.30 17.45 5.50
CA LYS A 65 12.41 16.55 5.18
C LYS A 65 13.28 17.08 4.05
N ASP A 66 12.68 17.79 3.10
CA ASP A 66 13.42 18.44 2.01
C ASP A 66 14.28 19.58 2.53
N ILE A 67 13.72 20.41 3.42
CA ILE A 67 14.47 21.46 4.12
C ILE A 67 15.63 20.84 4.90
N ASP A 68 15.39 19.76 5.65
CA ASP A 68 16.40 19.09 6.46
C ASP A 68 17.52 18.49 5.59
N LEU A 69 17.18 17.94 4.42
CA LEU A 69 18.16 17.39 3.48
C LEU A 69 19.01 18.50 2.86
N VAL A 70 18.39 19.57 2.36
CA VAL A 70 19.10 20.74 1.82
C VAL A 70 19.98 21.38 2.91
N GLN A 71 19.50 21.50 4.14
CA GLN A 71 20.29 22.03 5.25
C GLN A 71 21.50 21.13 5.56
N LYS A 72 21.36 19.79 5.50
CA LYS A 72 22.50 18.88 5.64
C LYS A 72 23.52 19.05 4.52
N MET A 73 23.08 19.30 3.28
CA MET A 73 23.97 19.59 2.16
C MET A 73 24.74 20.90 2.36
N ILE A 74 24.05 21.97 2.80
CA ILE A 74 24.66 23.27 3.13
C ILE A 74 25.69 23.13 4.26
N ASP A 75 25.36 22.34 5.29
CA ASP A 75 26.23 22.08 6.43
C ASP A 75 27.42 21.16 6.11
N GLY A 76 27.48 20.57 4.90
CA GLY A 76 28.48 19.58 4.51
C GLY A 76 28.33 18.23 5.22
N LYS A 77 27.14 17.93 5.75
CA LYS A 77 26.79 16.66 6.41
C LYS A 77 26.23 15.62 5.43
N GLU A 78 25.78 16.05 4.26
CA GLU A 78 25.39 15.22 3.12
C GLU A 78 26.15 15.73 1.88
N THR A 79 26.61 14.83 1.02
CA THR A 79 27.27 15.23 -0.23
C THR A 79 26.25 15.83 -1.19
N ILE A 80 26.58 16.98 -1.79
CA ILE A 80 25.80 17.53 -2.90
C ILE A 80 26.01 16.64 -4.13
N ASP A 81 24.99 15.84 -4.43
CA ASP A 81 24.94 14.95 -5.58
C ASP A 81 23.61 15.23 -6.33
N LEU A 82 23.69 16.04 -7.39
CA LEU A 82 22.52 16.43 -8.18
C LEU A 82 22.08 15.32 -9.16
N GLU A 83 22.85 14.25 -9.31
CA GLU A 83 22.37 13.05 -10.01
C GLU A 83 21.42 12.26 -9.10
N LYS A 84 21.76 12.16 -7.82
CA LYS A 84 20.92 11.53 -6.79
C LYS A 84 19.74 12.41 -6.36
N TYR A 85 19.95 13.72 -6.27
CA TYR A 85 18.96 14.69 -5.77
C TYR A 85 18.72 15.80 -6.80
N PRO A 86 18.17 15.47 -7.98
CA PRO A 86 18.02 16.40 -9.11
C PRO A 86 17.15 17.62 -8.82
N PHE A 87 16.29 17.55 -7.79
CA PHE A 87 15.38 18.61 -7.39
C PHE A 87 15.82 19.40 -6.16
N ALA A 88 17.03 19.18 -5.63
CA ALA A 88 17.52 19.87 -4.44
C ALA A 88 17.84 21.36 -4.65
N ASP A 89 18.22 21.75 -5.88
CA ASP A 89 18.41 23.16 -6.33
C ASP A 89 17.05 23.81 -6.60
N ALA A 90 16.29 24.02 -5.52
CA ALA A 90 14.91 24.52 -5.55
C ALA A 90 14.81 25.90 -6.21
N TYR A 91 15.77 26.79 -5.95
CA TYR A 91 15.81 28.14 -6.54
C TYR A 91 16.38 28.15 -7.98
N LYS A 92 16.88 27.01 -8.45
CA LYS A 92 17.38 26.77 -9.82
C LYS A 92 18.50 27.72 -10.24
N ASP A 93 19.35 28.18 -9.31
CA ASP A 93 20.50 29.06 -9.62
C ASP A 93 21.84 28.32 -9.73
N GLY A 94 21.80 26.98 -9.63
CA GLY A 94 22.95 26.10 -9.76
C GLY A 94 23.79 25.99 -8.50
N LYS A 95 23.25 26.41 -7.35
CA LYS A 95 23.87 26.30 -6.04
C LYS A 95 22.87 25.71 -5.05
N ILE A 96 23.38 24.98 -4.06
CA ILE A 96 22.61 24.52 -2.91
C ILE A 96 22.92 25.47 -1.75
N ASP A 97 22.01 26.39 -1.45
CA ASP A 97 22.15 27.41 -0.40
C ASP A 97 20.82 27.77 0.28
N SER A 98 20.83 28.80 1.14
CA SER A 98 19.64 29.18 1.92
C SER A 98 18.45 29.60 1.08
N LYS A 99 18.64 30.02 -0.18
CA LYS A 99 17.53 30.37 -1.07
C LYS A 99 16.70 29.15 -1.43
N ASP A 100 17.31 27.97 -1.52
CA ASP A 100 16.57 26.72 -1.78
C ASP A 100 15.65 26.41 -0.61
N ILE A 101 16.12 26.62 0.62
CA ILE A 101 15.31 26.47 1.83
C ILE A 101 14.14 27.46 1.83
N ASP A 102 14.39 28.73 1.46
CA ASP A 102 13.34 29.74 1.40
C ASP A 102 12.30 29.42 0.33
N GLN A 103 12.73 28.90 -0.83
CA GLN A 103 11.88 28.43 -1.91
C GLN A 103 11.02 27.23 -1.48
N ILE A 104 11.61 26.25 -0.79
CA ILE A 104 10.89 25.08 -0.26
C ILE A 104 9.83 25.52 0.76
N LYS A 105 10.17 26.43 1.68
CA LYS A 105 9.20 26.99 2.63
C LYS A 105 8.04 27.70 1.94
N MET A 106 8.31 28.46 0.87
CA MET A 106 7.26 29.11 0.08
C MET A 106 6.29 28.08 -0.52
N ILE A 107 6.81 26.97 -1.05
CA ILE A 107 5.99 25.87 -1.58
C ILE A 107 5.14 25.22 -0.49
N ILE A 108 5.76 24.88 0.66
CA ILE A 108 5.07 24.28 1.82
C ILE A 108 3.94 25.19 2.33
N ASN A 109 4.20 26.49 2.41
CA ASN A 109 3.24 27.47 2.91
C ASN A 109 2.16 27.85 1.89
N LYS A 110 2.24 27.38 0.64
CA LYS A 110 1.36 27.79 -0.46
C LYS A 110 1.43 29.29 -0.77
N ASP A 111 2.59 29.89 -0.50
CA ASP A 111 2.82 31.31 -0.74
C ASP A 111 2.97 31.57 -2.24
N LYS A 112 2.49 32.73 -2.70
CA LYS A 112 2.61 33.11 -4.10
C LYS A 112 4.06 33.37 -4.49
N GLY A 113 4.50 32.77 -5.58
CA GLY A 113 5.81 33.04 -6.17
C GLY A 113 6.08 32.20 -7.39
N LYS A 114 7.34 32.14 -7.81
CA LYS A 114 7.78 31.33 -8.95
C LYS A 114 8.37 30.04 -8.45
N VAL A 115 8.01 28.93 -9.09
CA VAL A 115 8.59 27.60 -8.82
C VAL A 115 9.12 27.00 -10.12
N TRP A 116 10.03 26.05 -9.99
CA TRP A 116 10.54 25.29 -11.12
C TRP A 116 10.01 23.86 -11.05
N TYR A 117 9.60 23.31 -12.19
CA TYR A 117 9.24 21.90 -12.33
C TYR A 117 9.92 21.30 -13.56
N GLN A 118 10.06 19.98 -13.59
CA GLN A 118 10.55 19.29 -14.79
C GLN A 118 9.36 18.89 -15.66
N ASN A 119 9.37 19.33 -16.93
CA ASN A 119 8.36 18.95 -17.91
C ASN A 119 8.61 17.54 -18.47
N TYR A 120 7.71 17.05 -19.31
CA TYR A 120 7.83 15.77 -20.01
C TYR A 120 9.15 15.58 -20.78
N TYR A 121 9.71 16.66 -21.34
CA TYR A 121 10.96 16.63 -22.11
C TYR A 121 12.21 16.61 -21.23
N GLY A 122 12.04 16.59 -19.91
CA GLY A 122 13.14 16.61 -18.94
C GLY A 122 13.68 18.01 -18.67
N GLU A 123 13.04 19.06 -19.19
CA GLU A 123 13.48 20.45 -19.07
C GLU A 123 12.90 21.11 -17.83
N ALA A 124 13.71 21.92 -17.15
CA ALA A 124 13.25 22.76 -16.04
C ALA A 124 12.44 23.95 -16.59
N GLN A 125 11.22 24.12 -16.11
CA GLN A 125 10.29 25.18 -16.50
C GLN A 125 9.88 26.00 -15.28
N GLU A 126 9.99 27.33 -15.39
CA GLU A 126 9.53 28.27 -14.37
C GLU A 126 8.04 28.54 -14.53
N ILE A 127 7.28 28.54 -13.43
CA ILE A 127 5.85 28.82 -13.45
C ILE A 127 5.40 29.57 -12.19
N GLU A 128 4.33 30.37 -12.33
CA GLU A 128 3.67 31.01 -11.20
C GLU A 128 2.94 29.97 -10.34
N PHE A 129 3.12 30.05 -9.03
CA PHE A 129 2.59 29.12 -8.04
C PHE A 129 1.77 29.85 -6.96
N PRO A 130 0.71 29.23 -6.43
CA PRO A 130 0.06 28.01 -6.93
C PRO A 130 -0.80 28.28 -8.17
N LEU A 131 -1.08 27.24 -8.97
CA LEU A 131 -1.91 27.26 -10.18
C LEU A 131 -3.42 27.16 -9.89
N ILE A 132 -3.86 27.71 -8.76
CA ILE A 132 -5.27 27.71 -8.35
C ILE A 132 -6.07 28.83 -9.02
N GLY A 133 -7.37 28.58 -9.27
CA GLY A 133 -8.29 29.57 -9.82
C GLY A 133 -8.06 29.91 -11.29
N LYS A 134 -7.36 29.05 -12.01
CA LYS A 134 -7.09 29.15 -13.45
C LYS A 134 -8.27 28.61 -14.26
N LYS A 135 -8.48 29.14 -15.46
CA LYS A 135 -9.34 28.61 -16.51
C LYS A 135 -8.52 27.74 -17.45
N ILE A 136 -8.79 26.44 -17.41
CA ILE A 136 -7.94 25.43 -18.01
C ILE A 136 -8.37 25.10 -19.44
N GLY A 137 -7.39 25.05 -20.34
CA GLY A 137 -7.53 24.53 -21.70
C GLY A 137 -6.81 23.18 -21.85
N LEU A 138 -7.52 22.16 -22.35
CA LEU A 138 -6.98 20.79 -22.48
C LEU A 138 -6.76 20.38 -23.92
N THR A 139 -5.56 19.92 -24.26
CA THR A 139 -5.23 19.60 -25.66
C THR A 139 -5.50 18.14 -26.06
N TYR A 140 -5.75 17.25 -25.11
CA TYR A 140 -6.16 15.87 -25.41
C TYR A 140 -6.81 15.21 -24.19
N TRP A 141 -7.42 14.05 -24.41
CA TRP A 141 -8.25 13.39 -23.38
C TRP A 141 -7.46 12.87 -22.17
N GLN A 142 -6.17 12.57 -22.29
CA GLN A 142 -5.35 12.15 -21.15
C GLN A 142 -5.16 13.29 -20.13
N GLN A 143 -5.10 14.54 -20.59
CA GLN A 143 -5.04 15.70 -19.69
C GLN A 143 -6.36 15.91 -18.95
N ALA A 144 -7.50 15.50 -19.53
CA ALA A 144 -8.77 15.52 -18.82
C ALA A 144 -8.74 14.59 -17.60
N GLN A 145 -8.20 13.37 -17.75
CA GLN A 145 -8.05 12.45 -16.63
C GLN A 145 -7.14 13.02 -15.54
N LEU A 146 -5.99 13.60 -15.91
CA LEU A 146 -5.06 14.19 -14.94
C LEU A 146 -5.72 15.32 -14.14
N VAL A 147 -6.40 16.24 -14.82
CA VAL A 147 -7.03 17.42 -14.21
C VAL A 147 -8.23 17.04 -13.34
N ASP A 148 -9.03 16.06 -13.76
CA ASP A 148 -10.14 15.52 -12.96
C ASP A 148 -9.63 14.80 -11.69
N LEU A 149 -8.58 13.99 -11.84
CA LEU A 149 -7.91 13.28 -10.74
C LEU A 149 -7.41 14.23 -9.66
N VAL A 150 -6.76 15.34 -10.03
CA VAL A 150 -6.33 16.36 -9.05
C VAL A 150 -7.48 17.28 -8.62
N GLY A 151 -8.70 17.08 -9.13
CA GLY A 151 -9.89 17.75 -8.63
C GLY A 151 -10.19 19.12 -9.21
N HIS A 152 -9.67 19.39 -10.41
CA HIS A 152 -9.79 20.68 -11.09
C HIS A 152 -10.60 20.57 -12.39
N TRP A 153 -11.40 19.51 -12.57
CA TRP A 153 -12.28 19.39 -13.74
C TRP A 153 -13.21 20.61 -13.88
N GLY A 154 -13.75 21.10 -12.76
CA GLY A 154 -14.58 22.29 -12.70
C GLY A 154 -13.93 23.58 -13.23
N ASP A 155 -12.62 23.60 -13.46
CA ASP A 155 -11.87 24.75 -13.98
C ASP A 155 -11.68 24.70 -15.52
N VAL A 156 -12.09 23.62 -16.18
CA VAL A 156 -11.91 23.42 -17.62
C VAL A 156 -12.93 24.22 -18.44
N VAL A 157 -12.45 25.07 -19.35
CA VAL A 157 -13.29 25.94 -20.21
C VAL A 157 -13.13 25.70 -21.71
N ALA A 158 -12.06 25.02 -22.12
CA ALA A 158 -11.80 24.66 -23.51
C ALA A 158 -11.15 23.27 -23.60
N ALA A 159 -11.55 22.46 -24.58
CA ALA A 159 -11.05 21.09 -24.71
C ALA A 159 -11.06 20.58 -26.15
N ASN A 160 -10.29 19.52 -26.42
CA ASN A 160 -10.31 18.82 -27.70
C ASN A 160 -11.60 17.99 -27.90
N ALA A 161 -12.01 17.79 -29.16
CA ALA A 161 -13.15 16.94 -29.53
C ALA A 161 -13.05 15.46 -29.07
N SER A 162 -11.86 14.95 -28.78
CA SER A 162 -11.69 13.63 -28.14
C SER A 162 -12.28 13.55 -26.71
N ILE A 163 -12.54 14.71 -26.09
CA ILE A 163 -13.23 14.85 -24.80
C ILE A 163 -14.69 15.21 -25.05
N THR A 164 -14.95 16.32 -25.75
CA THR A 164 -16.28 16.92 -25.90
C THR A 164 -17.21 16.16 -26.85
N GLN A 165 -16.69 15.21 -27.65
CA GLN A 165 -17.48 14.35 -28.52
C GLN A 165 -17.31 12.88 -28.09
N ALA A 166 -16.12 12.31 -28.28
CA ALA A 166 -15.88 10.87 -28.07
C ALA A 166 -16.04 10.42 -26.61
N ARG A 167 -15.91 11.34 -25.65
CA ARG A 167 -16.01 11.06 -24.20
C ARG A 167 -16.99 12.02 -23.53
N SER A 168 -17.95 12.54 -24.28
CA SER A 168 -18.89 13.54 -23.78
C SER A 168 -19.79 13.02 -22.66
N ASN A 169 -19.94 11.70 -22.58
CA ASN A 169 -20.61 10.95 -21.54
C ASN A 169 -19.75 10.73 -20.28
N GLN A 170 -18.44 11.02 -20.34
CA GLN A 170 -17.47 10.82 -19.25
C GLN A 170 -17.15 12.09 -18.47
N TYR A 171 -17.71 13.24 -18.84
CA TYR A 171 -17.36 14.52 -18.23
C TYR A 171 -18.55 15.50 -18.25
N ASP A 172 -18.65 16.38 -17.25
CA ASP A 172 -19.55 17.53 -17.33
C ASP A 172 -18.96 18.57 -18.29
N LEU A 173 -19.62 18.78 -19.43
CA LEU A 173 -19.20 19.73 -20.46
C LEU A 173 -19.81 21.13 -20.28
N SER A 174 -20.59 21.38 -19.23
CA SER A 174 -21.40 22.60 -19.05
C SER A 174 -20.59 23.90 -19.05
N LYS A 175 -19.31 23.84 -18.63
CA LYS A 175 -18.39 24.99 -18.59
C LYS A 175 -17.52 25.13 -19.83
N ILE A 176 -17.51 24.13 -20.71
CA ILE A 176 -16.69 24.14 -21.92
C ILE A 176 -17.37 25.00 -22.98
N THR A 177 -16.77 26.15 -23.27
CA THR A 177 -17.30 27.12 -24.24
C THR A 177 -16.65 27.02 -25.60
N TYR A 178 -15.50 26.34 -25.69
CA TYR A 178 -14.81 26.07 -26.95
C TYR A 178 -14.36 24.60 -27.04
N SER A 179 -14.64 24.00 -28.19
CA SER A 179 -14.23 22.64 -28.53
C SER A 179 -13.46 22.67 -29.83
N TYR A 180 -12.22 22.15 -29.83
CA TYR A 180 -11.37 22.22 -31.01
C TYR A 180 -11.08 20.84 -31.63
N GLY A 181 -10.85 20.83 -32.94
CA GLY A 181 -10.44 19.65 -33.69
C GLY A 181 -11.53 18.60 -33.88
N THR A 182 -11.12 17.41 -34.29
CA THR A 182 -11.95 16.21 -34.45
C THR A 182 -11.54 15.13 -33.45
N THR A 183 -12.29 14.04 -33.37
CA THR A 183 -11.87 12.86 -32.59
C THR A 183 -10.52 12.35 -33.11
N GLY A 184 -9.51 12.30 -32.24
CA GLY A 184 -8.14 11.87 -32.56
C GLY A 184 -7.12 13.03 -32.54
N SER A 185 -5.95 12.77 -33.13
CA SER A 185 -4.80 13.68 -33.05
C SER A 185 -4.84 14.81 -34.08
N SER A 186 -5.69 15.83 -33.87
CA SER A 186 -5.72 17.04 -34.72
C SER A 186 -4.41 17.84 -34.65
N LYS A 187 -4.06 18.55 -35.74
CA LYS A 187 -2.96 19.53 -35.75
C LYS A 187 -3.38 20.76 -34.94
N LEU A 188 -2.43 21.35 -34.23
CA LEU A 188 -2.64 22.63 -33.53
C LEU A 188 -2.41 23.77 -34.52
N THR A 189 -3.30 24.76 -34.52
CA THR A 189 -3.38 25.86 -35.50
C THR A 189 -3.56 27.21 -34.80
N GLU A 190 -3.48 28.31 -35.54
CA GLU A 190 -3.85 29.64 -35.05
C GLU A 190 -5.30 29.70 -34.54
N GLU A 191 -6.25 29.07 -35.24
CA GLU A 191 -7.65 28.96 -34.83
C GLU A 191 -7.83 28.27 -33.46
N PHE A 192 -6.97 27.29 -33.14
CA PHE A 192 -6.95 26.69 -31.80
C PHE A 192 -6.61 27.74 -30.74
N CYS A 193 -5.60 28.57 -30.98
CA CYS A 193 -5.20 29.63 -30.05
C CYS A 193 -6.27 30.73 -29.93
N GLU A 194 -6.85 31.18 -31.04
CA GLU A 194 -7.91 32.18 -31.03
C GLU A 194 -9.13 31.71 -30.21
N GLY A 195 -9.55 30.46 -30.40
CA GLY A 195 -10.66 29.90 -29.63
C GLY A 195 -10.34 29.73 -28.14
N TYR A 196 -9.10 29.37 -27.79
CA TYR A 196 -8.66 29.29 -26.39
C TYR A 196 -8.65 30.68 -25.72
N LEU A 197 -8.20 31.72 -26.43
CA LEU A 197 -8.31 33.11 -25.96
C LEU A 197 -9.77 33.51 -25.75
N GLN A 198 -10.65 33.20 -26.69
CA GLN A 198 -12.07 33.55 -26.61
C GLN A 198 -12.79 32.84 -25.46
N ALA A 199 -12.42 31.58 -25.18
CA ALA A 199 -12.89 30.84 -24.00
C ALA A 199 -12.32 31.38 -22.68
N GLY A 200 -11.31 32.24 -22.74
CA GLY A 200 -10.66 32.86 -21.59
C GLY A 200 -9.70 31.91 -20.87
N VAL A 201 -9.04 31.00 -21.59
CA VAL A 201 -8.01 30.11 -21.04
C VAL A 201 -6.82 30.91 -20.53
N ASP A 202 -6.37 30.62 -19.31
CA ASP A 202 -5.17 31.23 -18.68
C ASP A 202 -4.16 30.18 -18.17
N LEU A 203 -4.41 28.90 -18.45
CA LEU A 203 -3.48 27.78 -18.27
C LEU A 203 -3.79 26.67 -19.28
N ILE A 204 -2.79 26.16 -19.98
CA ILE A 204 -2.93 25.00 -20.86
C ILE A 204 -2.27 23.79 -20.21
N ILE A 205 -3.03 22.70 -20.06
CA ILE A 205 -2.44 21.38 -19.79
C ILE A 205 -2.30 20.67 -21.15
N GLY A 206 -1.05 20.54 -21.58
CA GLY A 206 -0.62 20.14 -22.91
C GLY A 206 -0.29 18.64 -23.01
N SER A 207 -0.69 18.00 -24.10
CA SER A 207 -0.27 16.64 -24.42
C SER A 207 1.15 16.64 -24.96
N PRO A 208 2.08 15.85 -24.38
CA PRO A 208 3.45 15.78 -24.86
C PRO A 208 3.59 15.19 -26.27
N TYR A 209 2.63 14.34 -26.69
CA TYR A 209 2.54 13.84 -28.08
C TYR A 209 2.19 14.91 -29.12
N LYS A 210 1.95 16.15 -28.68
CA LYS A 210 1.78 17.33 -29.52
C LYS A 210 2.98 18.22 -29.34
N ALA A 211 4.15 17.78 -29.81
CA ALA A 211 5.42 18.52 -29.67
C ALA A 211 5.34 20.01 -30.09
N THR A 212 4.33 20.39 -30.89
CA THR A 212 4.07 21.78 -31.29
C THR A 212 3.14 22.56 -30.36
N VAL A 213 2.62 22.00 -29.25
CA VAL A 213 1.71 22.73 -28.35
C VAL A 213 2.42 23.91 -27.72
N THR A 214 3.64 23.69 -27.24
CA THR A 214 4.50 24.72 -26.67
C THR A 214 4.87 25.75 -27.72
N ASP A 215 5.25 25.33 -28.93
CA ASP A 215 5.61 26.24 -30.04
C ASP A 215 4.44 27.14 -30.47
N VAL A 216 3.25 26.54 -30.67
CA VAL A 216 2.04 27.24 -31.11
C VAL A 216 1.53 28.17 -30.02
N ALA A 217 1.52 27.72 -28.76
CA ALA A 217 1.16 28.57 -27.63
C ALA A 217 2.17 29.72 -27.45
N ALA A 218 3.47 29.48 -27.55
CA ALA A 218 4.48 30.55 -27.48
C ALA A 218 4.31 31.60 -28.58
N GLN A 219 3.84 31.20 -29.78
CA GLN A 219 3.61 32.11 -30.89
C GLN A 219 2.34 32.96 -30.74
N TYR A 220 1.23 32.38 -30.28
CA TYR A 220 -0.09 33.03 -30.31
C TYR A 220 -0.71 33.29 -28.94
N LEU A 221 -0.18 32.67 -27.88
CA LEU A 221 -0.60 32.75 -26.47
C LEU A 221 0.60 32.94 -25.52
N PRO A 222 1.51 33.90 -25.77
CA PRO A 222 2.79 33.99 -25.03
C PRO A 222 2.61 34.23 -23.52
N ASP A 223 1.45 34.74 -23.10
CA ASP A 223 1.13 35.00 -21.69
C ASP A 223 0.39 33.84 -21.00
N VAL A 224 0.08 32.76 -21.73
CA VAL A 224 -0.62 31.57 -21.19
C VAL A 224 0.40 30.47 -20.90
N PRO A 225 0.64 30.10 -19.63
CA PRO A 225 1.55 29.00 -19.30
C PRO A 225 1.05 27.67 -19.87
N VAL A 226 2.00 26.84 -20.31
CA VAL A 226 1.75 25.48 -20.80
C VAL A 226 2.46 24.49 -19.88
N VAL A 227 1.70 23.55 -19.33
CA VAL A 227 2.22 22.43 -18.52
C VAL A 227 2.11 21.15 -19.33
N THR A 228 3.26 20.53 -19.63
CA THR A 228 3.32 19.22 -20.31
C THR A 228 3.95 18.19 -19.37
N LEU A 229 3.17 17.21 -18.95
CA LEU A 229 3.59 16.13 -18.05
C LEU A 229 3.41 14.76 -18.73
N GLY A 230 3.99 13.72 -18.13
CA GLY A 230 3.90 12.35 -18.62
C GLY A 230 2.48 11.79 -18.52
N ILE A 231 2.07 11.02 -19.51
CA ILE A 231 0.69 10.56 -19.71
C ILE A 231 0.55 9.04 -19.85
N GLY A 232 1.62 8.30 -19.59
CA GLY A 232 1.66 6.86 -19.81
C GLY A 232 2.55 6.14 -18.80
N GLY A 233 2.15 4.92 -18.46
CA GLY A 233 2.98 3.96 -17.74
C GLY A 233 3.61 4.53 -16.47
N ALA A 234 4.93 4.38 -16.38
CA ALA A 234 5.72 4.73 -15.20
C ALA A 234 5.56 6.19 -14.75
N SER A 235 5.28 7.11 -15.68
CA SER A 235 5.24 8.56 -15.44
C SER A 235 3.91 9.09 -14.87
N CYS A 236 2.85 8.26 -14.82
CA CYS A 236 1.52 8.76 -14.45
C CYS A 236 1.47 9.23 -12.99
N VAL A 237 2.11 8.50 -12.07
CA VAL A 237 2.11 8.84 -10.63
C VAL A 237 2.92 10.11 -10.40
N SER A 238 4.17 10.17 -10.85
CA SER A 238 4.98 11.39 -10.75
C SER A 238 4.31 12.60 -11.40
N SER A 239 3.59 12.44 -12.50
CA SER A 239 2.83 13.52 -13.14
C SER A 239 1.63 13.98 -12.31
N ALA A 240 0.89 13.04 -11.70
CA ALA A 240 -0.20 13.36 -10.78
C ALA A 240 0.31 14.11 -9.54
N LEU A 241 1.41 13.65 -8.94
CA LEU A 241 2.05 14.30 -7.78
C LEU A 241 2.57 15.69 -8.14
N THR A 242 3.24 15.82 -9.29
CA THR A 242 3.75 17.12 -9.78
C THR A 242 2.62 18.12 -9.96
N LEU A 243 1.54 17.74 -10.67
CA LEU A 243 0.40 18.64 -10.85
C LEU A 243 -0.33 18.89 -9.52
N GLY A 244 -0.45 17.87 -8.66
CA GLY A 244 -1.03 17.97 -7.33
C GLY A 244 -0.35 19.05 -6.50
N ILE A 245 0.98 19.06 -6.44
CA ILE A 245 1.73 20.14 -5.76
C ILE A 245 1.41 21.48 -6.40
N LEU A 246 1.56 21.61 -7.73
CA LEU A 246 1.39 22.89 -8.44
C LEU A 246 -0.02 23.47 -8.28
N MET A 247 -1.04 22.64 -8.06
CA MET A 247 -2.44 23.04 -7.95
C MET A 247 -3.00 23.02 -6.51
N ASP A 248 -2.17 22.80 -5.50
CA ASP A 248 -2.62 22.68 -4.09
C ASP A 248 -3.64 21.53 -3.89
N ALA A 249 -3.30 20.36 -4.43
CA ALA A 249 -4.12 19.17 -4.50
C ALA A 249 -3.34 17.88 -4.17
N GLU A 250 -2.30 17.97 -3.33
CA GLU A 250 -1.45 16.83 -2.96
C GLU A 250 -2.21 15.63 -2.41
N ASP A 251 -3.20 15.85 -1.53
CA ASP A 251 -3.99 14.77 -0.94
C ASP A 251 -4.65 13.89 -2.02
N LYS A 252 -5.15 14.50 -3.10
CA LYS A 252 -5.77 13.79 -4.22
C LYS A 252 -4.73 13.02 -5.03
N ALA A 253 -3.58 13.64 -5.29
CA ALA A 253 -2.48 13.00 -6.02
C ALA A 253 -1.86 11.81 -5.24
N GLN A 254 -1.66 11.96 -3.93
CA GLN A 254 -1.17 10.89 -3.05
C GLN A 254 -2.19 9.76 -2.89
N ASN A 255 -3.49 10.06 -2.92
CA ASN A 255 -4.52 9.02 -2.96
C ASN A 255 -4.46 8.19 -4.25
N TYR A 256 -4.15 8.83 -5.39
CA TYR A 256 -3.91 8.12 -6.64
C TYR A 256 -2.64 7.27 -6.60
N GLU A 257 -1.54 7.79 -6.04
CA GLU A 257 -0.32 6.99 -5.81
C GLU A 257 -0.62 5.73 -4.99
N LYS A 258 -1.26 5.88 -3.82
CA LYS A 258 -1.63 4.74 -2.96
C LYS A 258 -2.47 3.72 -3.69
N TYR A 259 -3.44 4.18 -4.50
CA TYR A 259 -4.26 3.33 -5.33
C TYR A 259 -3.45 2.55 -6.37
N VAL A 260 -2.54 3.22 -7.08
CA VAL A 260 -1.66 2.58 -8.08
C VAL A 260 -0.72 1.56 -7.43
N LEU A 261 -0.06 1.93 -6.33
CA LEU A 261 0.86 1.04 -5.62
C LEU A 261 0.11 -0.17 -5.04
N GLY A 262 -1.08 0.04 -4.48
CA GLY A 262 -1.95 -1.04 -4.00
C GLY A 262 -2.31 -2.04 -5.10
N ILE A 263 -2.69 -1.57 -6.29
CA ILE A 263 -2.96 -2.46 -7.44
C ILE A 263 -1.70 -3.24 -7.84
N ILE A 264 -0.53 -2.60 -7.86
CA ILE A 264 0.72 -3.26 -8.23
C ILE A 264 1.07 -4.35 -7.20
N ASP A 265 0.87 -4.08 -5.92
CA ASP A 265 1.09 -5.04 -4.85
C ASP A 265 0.09 -6.20 -4.94
N ASP A 266 -1.20 -5.94 -5.15
CA ASP A 266 -2.23 -6.97 -5.36
C ASP A 266 -1.90 -7.88 -6.55
N VAL A 267 -1.47 -7.28 -7.67
CA VAL A 267 -1.03 -8.02 -8.86
C VAL A 267 0.21 -8.86 -8.57
N LYS A 268 1.25 -8.28 -7.96
CA LYS A 268 2.47 -9.02 -7.59
C LYS A 268 2.14 -10.19 -6.68
N ASP A 269 1.26 -9.97 -5.71
CA ASP A 269 0.86 -10.97 -4.73
C ASP A 269 0.08 -12.12 -5.37
N GLY A 270 -0.88 -11.82 -6.26
CA GLY A 270 -1.57 -12.84 -7.04
C GLY A 270 -0.63 -13.63 -7.98
N LEU A 271 0.40 -12.98 -8.51
CA LEU A 271 1.39 -13.58 -9.41
C LEU A 271 2.55 -14.31 -8.71
N LYS A 272 2.70 -14.26 -7.38
CA LYS A 272 3.78 -14.97 -6.64
C LYS A 272 3.91 -16.45 -6.99
N ARG A 273 2.84 -17.07 -7.50
CA ARG A 273 2.76 -18.49 -7.87
C ARG A 273 2.96 -18.76 -9.37
N VAL A 274 2.99 -17.73 -10.21
CA VAL A 274 3.25 -17.83 -11.64
C VAL A 274 4.75 -17.81 -11.86
N LYS A 275 5.34 -18.89 -12.39
CA LYS A 275 6.77 -18.88 -12.68
C LYS A 275 7.03 -18.00 -13.91
N ASN A 276 8.16 -17.31 -13.93
CA ASN A 276 8.56 -16.52 -15.11
C ASN A 276 8.60 -17.36 -16.40
N SER A 277 8.98 -18.64 -16.32
CA SER A 277 8.95 -19.57 -17.47
C SER A 277 7.55 -19.94 -17.98
N GLU A 278 6.50 -19.57 -17.24
CA GLU A 278 5.09 -19.84 -17.56
C GLU A 278 4.40 -18.59 -18.12
N LYS A 279 5.08 -17.44 -18.21
CA LYS A 279 4.53 -16.22 -18.81
C LYS A 279 4.28 -16.43 -20.31
N PRO A 280 3.06 -16.16 -20.81
CA PRO A 280 2.78 -16.31 -22.24
C PRO A 280 3.48 -15.22 -23.05
N LYS A 281 3.96 -15.55 -24.25
CA LYS A 281 4.38 -14.53 -25.22
C LYS A 281 3.16 -13.78 -25.73
N MET A 282 3.15 -12.47 -25.55
CA MET A 282 1.95 -11.67 -25.79
C MET A 282 2.16 -10.56 -26.82
N LEU A 283 1.17 -10.42 -27.71
CA LEU A 283 0.99 -9.28 -28.60
C LEU A 283 -0.22 -8.45 -28.15
N VAL A 284 -0.09 -7.13 -28.13
CA VAL A 284 -1.21 -6.23 -27.79
C VAL A 284 -1.57 -5.40 -29.02
N CYS A 285 -2.79 -5.55 -29.53
CA CYS A 285 -3.27 -4.92 -30.75
C CYS A 285 -4.32 -3.83 -30.48
N ARG A 286 -4.31 -2.74 -31.26
CA ARG A 286 -5.38 -1.73 -31.26
C ARG A 286 -6.34 -1.98 -32.41
N MET A 287 -7.61 -2.23 -32.09
CA MET A 287 -8.68 -2.45 -33.06
C MET A 287 -9.73 -1.33 -32.97
N TYR A 288 -10.32 -0.97 -34.11
CA TYR A 288 -11.25 0.15 -34.23
C TYR A 288 -12.58 -0.32 -34.84
N GLU A 289 -13.60 0.54 -34.82
CA GLU A 289 -14.94 0.17 -35.31
C GLU A 289 -14.92 -0.32 -36.77
N ASP A 290 -14.21 0.38 -37.65
CA ASP A 290 -13.95 -0.04 -39.03
C ASP A 290 -12.50 -0.53 -39.18
N ASN A 291 -12.28 -1.80 -38.85
CA ASN A 291 -10.97 -2.43 -38.93
C ASN A 291 -10.38 -2.43 -40.34
N ASP A 292 -11.20 -2.58 -41.40
CA ASP A 292 -10.69 -2.62 -42.78
C ASP A 292 -10.19 -1.24 -43.22
N ALA A 293 -10.97 -0.18 -42.98
CA ALA A 293 -10.55 1.19 -43.28
C ALA A 293 -9.33 1.60 -42.44
N TYR A 294 -9.31 1.21 -41.16
CA TYR A 294 -8.21 1.47 -40.25
C TYR A 294 -6.91 0.76 -40.70
N ILE A 295 -6.95 -0.55 -40.95
CA ILE A 295 -5.79 -1.31 -41.43
C ILE A 295 -5.30 -0.74 -42.76
N SER A 296 -6.19 -0.40 -43.67
CA SER A 296 -5.83 0.23 -44.94
C SER A 296 -5.14 1.60 -44.75
N LYS A 297 -5.56 2.39 -43.76
CA LYS A 297 -4.99 3.71 -43.48
C LYS A 297 -3.57 3.62 -42.90
N TYR A 298 -3.32 2.67 -42.01
CA TYR A 298 -2.04 2.52 -41.31
C TYR A 298 -1.14 1.44 -41.92
N GLY A 299 -1.57 0.78 -43.00
CA GLY A 299 -0.84 -0.31 -43.66
C GLY A 299 -0.72 -1.58 -42.82
N GLY A 300 -1.57 -1.75 -41.80
CA GLY A 300 -1.48 -2.81 -40.80
C GLY A 300 -2.25 -2.51 -39.51
N ILE A 301 -2.19 -3.44 -38.56
CA ILE A 301 -2.71 -3.32 -37.20
C ILE A 301 -1.64 -2.63 -36.33
N LEU A 302 -2.02 -1.58 -35.60
CA LEU A 302 -1.11 -0.94 -34.64
C LEU A 302 -0.91 -1.85 -33.41
N VAL A 303 0.35 -2.05 -33.04
CA VAL A 303 0.78 -2.90 -31.93
C VAL A 303 1.36 -2.03 -30.81
N ASN A 304 0.93 -2.29 -29.57
CA ASN A 304 1.54 -1.68 -28.38
C ASN A 304 2.65 -2.57 -27.86
N CYS A 305 3.85 -2.01 -27.70
CA CYS A 305 5.06 -2.78 -27.39
C CYS A 305 5.61 -2.42 -26.02
N ALA A 306 6.33 -3.34 -25.36
CA ALA A 306 6.90 -3.11 -24.03
C ALA A 306 7.84 -1.89 -23.95
N ASN A 307 8.48 -1.52 -25.07
CA ASN A 307 9.42 -0.41 -25.16
C ASN A 307 8.80 0.91 -25.67
N THR A 308 7.48 1.07 -25.59
CA THR A 308 6.77 2.26 -26.09
C THR A 308 5.94 2.92 -24.99
N ASP A 309 5.88 4.25 -24.96
CA ASP A 309 5.30 5.02 -23.85
C ASP A 309 3.77 4.81 -23.72
N GLY A 310 3.34 4.23 -22.60
CA GLY A 310 1.94 3.90 -22.35
C GLY A 310 1.75 2.91 -21.20
N SER A 311 0.55 2.87 -20.63
CA SER A 311 0.25 2.02 -19.46
C SER A 311 0.08 0.55 -19.86
N TYR A 312 0.05 0.19 -21.15
CA TYR A 312 0.11 -1.22 -21.59
C TYR A 312 1.45 -1.89 -21.27
N GLN A 313 2.53 -1.14 -21.00
CA GLN A 313 3.80 -1.70 -20.51
C GLN A 313 3.62 -2.47 -19.21
N LEU A 314 2.63 -2.08 -18.40
CA LEU A 314 2.25 -2.77 -17.16
C LEU A 314 1.89 -4.24 -17.41
N LEU A 315 1.47 -4.60 -18.63
CA LEU A 315 1.15 -5.98 -18.97
C LEU A 315 2.36 -6.92 -18.98
N SER A 316 3.59 -6.36 -18.97
CA SER A 316 4.83 -7.13 -18.76
C SER A 316 4.91 -7.82 -17.40
N MET A 317 4.11 -7.36 -16.42
CA MET A 317 3.92 -8.08 -15.15
C MET A 317 3.32 -9.47 -15.39
N PHE A 318 2.40 -9.59 -16.35
CA PHE A 318 1.63 -10.82 -16.62
C PHE A 318 2.26 -11.70 -17.70
N ALA A 319 2.94 -11.12 -18.68
CA ALA A 319 3.28 -11.80 -19.92
C ALA A 319 4.61 -11.29 -20.51
N ASP A 320 5.23 -12.08 -21.37
CA ASP A 320 6.37 -11.65 -22.18
C ASP A 320 5.86 -10.80 -23.35
N LEU A 321 5.63 -9.51 -23.07
CA LEU A 321 5.09 -8.55 -24.04
C LEU A 321 6.08 -8.26 -25.17
N TYR A 322 5.57 -8.27 -26.40
CA TYR A 322 6.35 -7.97 -27.61
C TYR A 322 7.09 -6.62 -27.52
N THR A 323 8.37 -6.62 -27.91
CA THR A 323 9.24 -5.45 -28.04
C THR A 323 9.56 -5.22 -29.50
N ASP A 324 9.46 -3.97 -29.97
CA ASP A 324 9.86 -3.61 -31.33
C ASP A 324 11.32 -3.19 -31.37
N ASN A 325 12.10 -3.69 -32.32
CA ASN A 325 13.51 -3.35 -32.47
C ASN A 325 13.73 -1.96 -33.11
N ASN A 326 12.66 -1.24 -33.46
CA ASN A 326 12.72 0.07 -34.09
C ASN A 326 12.51 1.19 -33.06
N GLU A 327 13.60 1.86 -32.67
CA GLU A 327 13.63 2.91 -31.64
C GLU A 327 12.78 4.16 -31.96
N LYS A 328 12.24 4.29 -33.18
CA LYS A 328 11.55 5.52 -33.65
C LYS A 328 10.02 5.47 -33.61
N SER A 329 9.40 4.34 -33.26
CA SER A 329 7.95 4.17 -33.34
C SER A 329 7.31 3.96 -31.97
N THR A 330 6.44 4.88 -31.55
CA THR A 330 5.66 4.75 -30.30
C THR A 330 4.54 3.71 -30.40
N THR A 331 4.11 3.32 -31.60
CA THR A 331 3.12 2.24 -31.81
C THR A 331 3.29 1.68 -33.23
N PRO A 332 4.13 0.65 -33.45
CA PRO A 332 4.38 0.13 -34.79
C PRO A 332 3.14 -0.47 -35.46
N SER A 333 3.02 -0.25 -36.77
CA SER A 333 2.04 -0.95 -37.62
C SER A 333 2.60 -2.29 -38.10
N ARG A 334 1.78 -3.34 -38.06
CA ARG A 334 2.11 -4.71 -38.51
C ARG A 334 1.07 -5.24 -39.48
N THR A 335 1.51 -5.77 -40.60
CA THR A 335 0.59 -6.41 -41.55
C THR A 335 -0.01 -7.67 -40.92
N VAL A 336 -1.19 -8.07 -41.40
CA VAL A 336 -1.83 -9.31 -40.96
C VAL A 336 -0.93 -10.50 -41.26
N GLU A 337 -0.26 -10.52 -42.41
CA GLU A 337 0.70 -11.57 -42.79
C GLU A 337 1.87 -11.67 -41.82
N TRP A 338 2.37 -10.52 -41.31
CA TRP A 338 3.40 -10.54 -40.29
C TRP A 338 2.89 -11.19 -39.02
N ILE A 339 1.72 -10.79 -38.52
CA ILE A 339 1.11 -11.34 -37.29
C ILE A 339 0.90 -12.85 -37.43
N LEU A 340 0.39 -13.31 -38.57
CA LEU A 340 0.19 -14.74 -38.89
C LEU A 340 1.50 -15.54 -38.93
N SER A 341 2.64 -14.89 -39.17
CA SER A 341 3.95 -15.54 -39.17
C SER A 341 4.64 -15.55 -37.80
N GLN A 342 4.09 -14.88 -36.79
CA GLN A 342 4.64 -14.84 -35.44
C GLN A 342 4.07 -15.95 -34.57
N ASP A 343 4.86 -16.38 -33.59
CA ASP A 343 4.48 -17.38 -32.60
C ASP A 343 4.21 -16.71 -31.25
N PHE A 344 2.98 -16.22 -31.10
CA PHE A 344 2.46 -15.68 -29.84
C PHE A 344 1.52 -16.68 -29.19
N ASP A 345 1.63 -16.83 -27.87
CA ASP A 345 0.72 -17.64 -27.05
C ASP A 345 -0.58 -16.89 -26.78
N LEU A 346 -0.48 -15.56 -26.67
CA LEU A 346 -1.56 -14.66 -26.30
C LEU A 346 -1.62 -13.43 -27.24
N ILE A 347 -2.82 -13.07 -27.68
CA ILE A 347 -3.09 -11.78 -28.33
C ILE A 347 -4.15 -11.06 -27.51
N LEU A 348 -3.83 -9.86 -27.03
CA LEU A 348 -4.80 -8.97 -26.40
C LEU A 348 -5.30 -7.95 -27.43
N ASP A 349 -6.55 -8.12 -27.84
CA ASP A 349 -7.28 -7.19 -28.68
C ASP A 349 -7.90 -6.06 -27.85
N MET A 350 -7.30 -4.87 -27.92
CA MET A 350 -7.87 -3.67 -27.29
C MET A 350 -8.78 -2.94 -28.25
N GLU A 351 -10.08 -3.02 -27.96
CA GLU A 351 -11.13 -2.37 -28.73
C GLU A 351 -11.20 -0.88 -28.38
N VAL A 352 -10.73 -0.03 -29.31
CA VAL A 352 -10.68 1.42 -29.15
C VAL A 352 -12.08 2.01 -29.30
N TYR A 353 -12.45 2.92 -28.39
CA TYR A 353 -13.78 3.52 -28.33
C TYR A 353 -14.91 2.53 -28.00
N THR A 354 -14.67 1.52 -27.16
CA THR A 354 -15.75 0.67 -26.64
C THR A 354 -15.85 0.72 -25.12
N GLY A 355 -17.07 0.62 -24.63
CA GLY A 355 -17.41 0.65 -23.21
C GLY A 355 -17.65 2.07 -22.74
N PHE A 356 -16.57 2.77 -22.42
CA PHE A 356 -16.62 4.03 -21.68
C PHE A 356 -16.84 5.29 -22.55
N GLN A 357 -16.86 5.13 -23.87
CA GLN A 357 -17.08 6.21 -24.85
C GLN A 357 -18.50 6.15 -25.45
N THR A 358 -18.89 7.21 -26.17
CA THR A 358 -20.22 7.33 -26.80
C THR A 358 -20.47 6.28 -27.89
N SER A 359 -21.67 5.67 -27.86
CA SER A 359 -22.16 4.79 -28.93
C SER A 359 -22.56 5.60 -30.19
N SER A 360 -22.59 4.95 -31.36
CA SER A 360 -23.08 5.57 -32.61
C SER A 360 -24.62 5.56 -32.73
N ILE A 361 -25.36 5.05 -31.74
CA ILE A 361 -26.82 4.91 -31.75
C ILE A 361 -27.48 6.10 -31.03
N ALA A 362 -28.45 6.73 -31.70
CA ALA A 362 -29.18 7.87 -31.13
C ALA A 362 -29.97 7.46 -29.88
N GLY A 363 -29.62 8.05 -28.72
CA GLY A 363 -30.33 7.88 -27.45
C GLY A 363 -29.57 7.07 -26.39
N GLU A 364 -28.44 6.43 -26.73
CA GLU A 364 -27.58 5.70 -25.79
C GLU A 364 -26.17 6.30 -25.73
N ASN A 365 -25.72 6.68 -24.53
CA ASN A 365 -24.45 7.39 -24.32
C ASN A 365 -23.24 6.46 -24.07
N PHE A 366 -23.43 5.16 -23.92
CA PHE A 366 -22.37 4.17 -23.67
C PHE A 366 -22.57 2.95 -24.58
N TYR A 367 -21.48 2.24 -24.91
CA TYR A 367 -21.59 0.95 -25.59
C TYR A 367 -22.22 -0.11 -24.67
N THR A 368 -22.97 -1.03 -25.25
CA THR A 368 -23.48 -2.22 -24.58
C THR A 368 -22.51 -3.40 -24.70
N PRO A 369 -22.59 -4.42 -23.81
CA PRO A 369 -21.81 -5.66 -23.95
C PRO A 369 -22.03 -6.38 -25.29
N GLY A 370 -23.24 -6.32 -25.84
CA GLY A 370 -23.57 -6.95 -27.12
C GLY A 370 -22.87 -6.28 -28.31
N GLU A 371 -22.80 -4.95 -28.31
CA GLU A 371 -22.07 -4.20 -29.34
C GLU A 371 -20.56 -4.41 -29.23
N TYR A 372 -20.03 -4.42 -28.01
CA TYR A 372 -18.65 -4.78 -27.75
C TYR A 372 -18.31 -6.19 -28.28
N ASN A 373 -19.13 -7.19 -27.95
CA ASN A 373 -18.94 -8.56 -28.45
C ASN A 373 -18.97 -8.61 -29.98
N LYS A 374 -19.90 -7.88 -30.63
CA LYS A 374 -19.97 -7.80 -32.09
C LYS A 374 -18.71 -7.18 -32.70
N ARG A 375 -18.11 -6.18 -32.05
CA ARG A 375 -16.85 -5.57 -32.48
C ARG A 375 -15.69 -6.55 -32.39
N PHE A 376 -15.56 -7.26 -31.27
CA PHE A 376 -14.52 -8.28 -31.14
C PHE A 376 -14.71 -9.45 -32.13
N GLU A 377 -15.94 -9.91 -32.37
CA GLU A 377 -16.20 -10.94 -33.37
C GLU A 377 -15.79 -10.50 -34.80
N ASN A 378 -15.81 -9.19 -35.06
CA ASN A 378 -15.36 -8.59 -36.30
C ASN A 378 -13.82 -8.50 -36.35
N SER A 379 -13.14 -8.19 -35.24
CA SER A 379 -11.68 -8.06 -35.17
C SER A 379 -10.96 -9.40 -35.07
N VAL A 380 -11.48 -10.37 -34.33
CA VAL A 380 -10.80 -11.65 -34.05
C VAL A 380 -10.48 -12.45 -35.31
N ARG A 381 -11.19 -12.20 -36.42
CA ARG A 381 -10.93 -12.83 -37.73
C ARG A 381 -9.51 -12.60 -38.25
N TYR A 382 -8.88 -11.47 -37.91
CA TYR A 382 -7.54 -11.14 -38.42
C TYR A 382 -6.44 -11.98 -37.77
N PHE A 383 -6.76 -12.65 -36.65
CA PHE A 383 -5.83 -13.54 -35.95
C PHE A 383 -6.01 -15.01 -36.35
N LYS A 384 -6.99 -15.33 -37.20
CA LYS A 384 -7.25 -16.71 -37.64
C LYS A 384 -6.03 -17.30 -38.35
N GLY A 385 -5.50 -18.41 -37.81
CA GLY A 385 -4.29 -19.08 -38.29
C GLY A 385 -3.01 -18.71 -37.52
N THR A 386 -3.11 -17.89 -36.46
CA THR A 386 -2.07 -17.76 -35.43
C THR A 386 -2.15 -18.90 -34.41
N SER A 387 -1.02 -19.23 -33.76
CA SER A 387 -0.98 -20.14 -32.61
C SER A 387 -1.95 -19.69 -31.50
N ALA A 388 -1.96 -18.40 -31.15
CA ALA A 388 -2.88 -17.82 -30.17
C ALA A 388 -4.35 -18.08 -30.55
N PHE A 389 -4.78 -17.81 -31.78
CA PHE A 389 -6.17 -18.05 -32.18
C PHE A 389 -6.56 -19.53 -32.07
N ASP A 390 -5.73 -20.42 -32.64
CA ASP A 390 -6.03 -21.85 -32.70
C ASP A 390 -6.05 -22.51 -31.31
N ASN A 391 -5.27 -22.00 -30.36
CA ASN A 391 -5.24 -22.45 -28.97
C ASN A 391 -6.22 -21.72 -28.04
N GLY A 392 -7.07 -20.82 -28.55
CA GLY A 392 -8.02 -20.07 -27.71
C GLY A 392 -7.37 -18.96 -26.86
N GLY A 393 -6.20 -18.47 -27.23
CA GLY A 393 -5.41 -17.42 -26.59
C GLY A 393 -5.62 -16.01 -27.17
N VAL A 394 -6.78 -15.69 -27.75
CA VAL A 394 -7.12 -14.30 -28.09
C VAL A 394 -8.08 -13.74 -27.04
N LEU A 395 -7.60 -12.76 -26.27
CA LEU A 395 -8.39 -12.01 -25.30
C LEU A 395 -8.84 -10.68 -25.91
N SER A 396 -9.89 -10.10 -25.35
CA SER A 396 -10.25 -8.72 -25.67
C SER A 396 -10.66 -7.94 -24.42
N SER A 397 -10.33 -6.66 -24.45
CA SER A 397 -10.74 -5.68 -23.44
C SER A 397 -11.16 -4.37 -24.09
N SER A 398 -11.97 -3.60 -23.38
CA SER A 398 -12.15 -2.18 -23.69
C SER A 398 -10.80 -1.45 -23.61
N TYR A 399 -10.59 -0.44 -24.46
CA TYR A 399 -9.34 0.32 -24.45
C TYR A 399 -9.26 1.31 -23.28
N ILE A 400 -8.41 1.00 -22.29
CA ILE A 400 -8.19 1.80 -21.08
C ILE A 400 -6.71 1.98 -20.68
N PHE A 401 -5.77 1.40 -21.43
CA PHE A 401 -4.33 1.36 -21.12
C PHE A 401 -3.51 2.59 -21.56
N ASP A 402 -4.14 3.65 -22.09
CA ASP A 402 -3.43 4.84 -22.57
C ASP A 402 -3.66 6.05 -21.65
N GLY A 403 -3.29 5.98 -20.38
CA GLY A 403 -3.47 7.11 -19.45
C GLY A 403 -3.40 6.73 -17.98
N TYR A 404 -3.88 7.64 -17.13
CA TYR A 404 -3.91 7.50 -15.67
C TYR A 404 -4.87 6.39 -15.21
N SER A 405 -5.96 6.16 -15.96
CA SER A 405 -6.86 5.02 -15.69
C SER A 405 -6.26 3.65 -16.05
N GLY A 406 -5.08 3.60 -16.67
CA GLY A 406 -4.48 2.36 -17.15
C GLY A 406 -4.23 1.33 -16.04
N PHE A 407 -3.83 1.78 -14.85
CA PHE A 407 -3.59 0.92 -13.69
C PHE A 407 -4.86 0.20 -13.22
N ALA A 408 -6.01 0.87 -13.27
CA ALA A 408 -7.31 0.30 -12.91
C ALA A 408 -7.67 -0.96 -13.73
N SER A 409 -7.08 -1.06 -14.91
CA SER A 409 -7.31 -2.13 -15.88
C SER A 409 -6.47 -3.38 -15.60
N LEU A 410 -5.45 -3.26 -14.75
CA LEU A 410 -4.52 -4.36 -14.49
C LEU A 410 -5.18 -5.54 -13.84
N MET A 411 -6.06 -5.32 -12.86
CA MET A 411 -6.78 -6.40 -12.20
C MET A 411 -7.72 -7.13 -13.16
N MET A 412 -8.32 -6.40 -14.12
CA MET A 412 -9.11 -7.03 -15.18
C MET A 412 -8.25 -7.87 -16.12
N SER A 413 -7.09 -7.37 -16.54
CA SER A 413 -6.12 -8.17 -17.32
C SER A 413 -5.56 -9.35 -16.55
N ALA A 414 -5.31 -9.18 -15.25
CA ALA A 414 -4.86 -10.24 -14.35
C ALA A 414 -5.89 -11.37 -14.30
N TYR A 415 -7.17 -11.03 -14.15
CA TYR A 415 -8.28 -11.97 -14.25
C TYR A 415 -8.33 -12.67 -15.61
N MET A 416 -8.25 -11.93 -16.72
CA MET A 416 -8.37 -12.53 -18.05
C MET A 416 -7.22 -13.49 -18.39
N ILE A 417 -6.00 -13.19 -17.93
CA ILE A 417 -4.80 -13.99 -18.22
C ILE A 417 -4.62 -15.10 -17.17
N TYR A 418 -4.98 -14.85 -15.92
CA TYR A 418 -4.80 -15.76 -14.79
C TYR A 418 -6.07 -15.87 -13.92
N PRO A 419 -7.19 -16.41 -14.46
CA PRO A 419 -8.45 -16.51 -13.72
C PRO A 419 -8.43 -17.50 -12.55
N ASP A 420 -7.36 -18.30 -12.44
CA ASP A 420 -7.06 -19.15 -11.29
C ASP A 420 -6.46 -18.37 -10.10
N HIS A 421 -6.07 -17.11 -10.32
CA HIS A 421 -5.38 -16.26 -9.34
C HIS A 421 -6.11 -14.95 -9.05
N PHE A 422 -6.94 -14.49 -9.98
CA PHE A 422 -7.70 -13.25 -9.88
C PHE A 422 -9.15 -13.50 -10.30
N THR A 423 -10.06 -12.69 -9.78
CA THR A 423 -11.50 -12.80 -10.04
C THR A 423 -12.01 -11.62 -10.86
N LEU A 424 -13.10 -11.84 -11.60
CA LEU A 424 -13.81 -10.76 -12.29
C LEU A 424 -14.21 -9.63 -11.33
N LYS A 425 -14.64 -9.99 -10.12
CA LYS A 425 -15.09 -9.03 -9.11
C LYS A 425 -13.95 -8.10 -8.67
N GLU A 426 -12.74 -8.62 -8.47
CA GLU A 426 -11.56 -7.80 -8.16
C GLU A 426 -11.21 -6.87 -9.34
N GLY A 427 -11.25 -7.39 -10.57
CA GLY A 427 -11.07 -6.59 -11.79
C GLY A 427 -12.07 -5.44 -11.90
N GLN A 428 -13.35 -5.71 -11.68
CA GLN A 428 -14.42 -4.71 -11.73
C GLN A 428 -14.34 -3.72 -10.56
N ALA A 429 -14.01 -4.20 -9.34
CA ALA A 429 -13.88 -3.33 -8.17
C ALA A 429 -12.76 -2.31 -8.35
N SER A 430 -11.61 -2.73 -8.90
CA SER A 430 -10.50 -1.82 -9.21
C SER A 430 -10.90 -0.73 -10.20
N LEU A 431 -11.61 -1.08 -11.28
CA LEU A 431 -12.15 -0.13 -12.25
C LEU A 431 -13.21 0.80 -11.65
N GLN A 432 -14.12 0.28 -10.82
CA GLN A 432 -15.16 1.08 -10.19
C GLN A 432 -14.55 2.10 -9.22
N TYR A 433 -13.53 1.70 -8.45
CA TYR A 433 -12.82 2.59 -7.55
C TYR A 433 -12.20 3.79 -8.30
N TRP A 434 -11.67 3.59 -9.50
CA TRP A 434 -11.14 4.68 -10.32
C TRP A 434 -12.20 5.75 -10.59
N TYR A 435 -13.36 5.34 -11.10
CA TYR A 435 -14.45 6.27 -11.43
C TYR A 435 -15.07 6.92 -10.19
N ASP A 436 -15.14 6.20 -9.07
CA ASP A 436 -15.73 6.72 -7.84
C ASP A 436 -14.87 7.80 -7.17
N ASN A 437 -13.54 7.71 -7.29
CA ASN A 437 -12.59 8.49 -6.49
C ASN A 437 -11.74 9.50 -7.29
N PHE A 438 -11.48 9.25 -8.57
CA PHE A 438 -10.57 10.09 -9.39
C PHE A 438 -11.26 10.75 -10.57
N THR A 439 -12.57 10.57 -10.71
CA THR A 439 -13.36 11.25 -11.73
C THR A 439 -14.63 11.85 -11.14
N GLU A 440 -15.07 12.99 -11.65
CA GLU A 440 -16.38 13.57 -11.29
C GLU A 440 -17.56 12.75 -11.84
N THR A 441 -17.32 11.92 -12.87
CA THR A 441 -18.38 11.17 -13.55
C THR A 441 -18.72 9.86 -12.86
N LYS A 442 -20.03 9.62 -12.69
CA LYS A 442 -20.55 8.37 -12.15
C LYS A 442 -20.78 7.35 -13.26
N VAL A 443 -19.89 6.35 -13.32
CA VAL A 443 -19.94 5.21 -14.23
C VAL A 443 -20.15 3.93 -13.43
N ASP A 444 -21.15 3.13 -13.81
CA ASP A 444 -21.30 1.73 -13.38
C ASP A 444 -20.49 0.85 -14.33
N VAL A 445 -19.29 0.44 -13.91
CA VAL A 445 -18.35 -0.31 -14.75
C VAL A 445 -18.84 -1.72 -15.10
N THR A 446 -19.98 -2.17 -14.57
CA THR A 446 -20.59 -3.45 -14.98
C THR A 446 -21.56 -3.29 -16.14
N LYS A 447 -22.04 -2.06 -16.40
CA LYS A 447 -23.06 -1.76 -17.41
C LYS A 447 -22.63 -0.73 -18.46
N GLN A 448 -21.57 0.01 -18.19
CA GLN A 448 -21.17 1.19 -18.97
C GLN A 448 -19.69 1.13 -19.39
N GLY A 449 -19.04 -0.03 -19.23
CA GLY A 449 -17.67 -0.28 -19.66
C GLY A 449 -17.06 -1.50 -18.98
N GLY A 450 -15.73 -1.57 -18.94
CA GLY A 450 -15.02 -2.69 -18.30
C GLY A 450 -15.29 -4.04 -18.96
N TYR A 451 -15.68 -4.02 -20.24
CA TYR A 451 -16.10 -5.22 -20.94
C TYR A 451 -14.90 -6.07 -21.33
N TYR A 452 -15.12 -7.37 -21.21
CA TYR A 452 -14.34 -8.44 -21.79
C TYR A 452 -15.26 -9.29 -22.67
N TYR A 453 -14.70 -10.08 -23.57
CA TYR A 453 -15.50 -10.83 -24.52
C TYR A 453 -16.29 -11.96 -23.83
N THR A 454 -17.60 -11.96 -24.06
CA THR A 454 -18.56 -12.94 -23.50
C THR A 454 -19.40 -13.62 -24.59
N GLY A 455 -19.12 -13.37 -25.87
CA GLY A 455 -19.84 -13.96 -26.99
C GLY A 455 -19.45 -15.42 -27.23
N GLU A 456 -20.21 -16.11 -28.07
CA GLU A 456 -20.06 -17.56 -28.29
C GLU A 456 -19.30 -17.93 -29.57
N LYS A 457 -19.03 -16.98 -30.48
CA LYS A 457 -18.44 -17.29 -31.80
C LYS A 457 -16.94 -17.60 -31.78
N TYR A 458 -16.26 -17.25 -30.71
CA TYR A 458 -14.86 -17.56 -30.45
C TYR A 458 -14.76 -18.09 -29.02
N LYS A 459 -13.99 -19.14 -28.80
CA LYS A 459 -13.86 -19.78 -27.48
C LYS A 459 -12.46 -19.51 -26.93
N CYS A 460 -12.40 -18.70 -25.87
CA CYS A 460 -11.14 -18.40 -25.19
C CYS A 460 -10.89 -19.41 -24.06
N GLN A 461 -9.78 -20.14 -24.14
CA GLN A 461 -9.46 -21.20 -23.16
C GLN A 461 -9.00 -20.65 -21.81
N PHE A 462 -8.45 -19.44 -21.78
CA PHE A 462 -8.04 -18.82 -20.53
C PHE A 462 -9.25 -18.58 -19.61
N MET A 463 -10.36 -18.16 -20.19
CA MET A 463 -11.61 -17.83 -19.48
C MET A 463 -12.48 -19.04 -19.12
N ASP A 464 -12.15 -20.23 -19.65
CA ASP A 464 -12.88 -21.49 -19.43
C ASP A 464 -12.35 -22.32 -18.24
N LYS A 465 -11.27 -21.88 -17.57
CA LYS A 465 -10.73 -22.56 -16.38
C LYS A 465 -11.69 -22.37 -15.20
N GLU A 466 -11.96 -23.45 -14.45
CA GLU A 466 -12.74 -23.35 -13.20
C GLU A 466 -12.01 -22.42 -12.21
N PRO A 467 -12.67 -21.39 -11.65
CA PRO A 467 -12.05 -20.48 -10.69
C PRO A 467 -11.47 -21.27 -9.51
N ALA A 468 -10.27 -20.90 -9.04
CA ALA A 468 -9.62 -21.54 -7.88
C ALA A 468 -10.49 -21.56 -6.61
N LEU A 469 -11.50 -20.69 -6.55
CA LEU A 469 -12.54 -20.68 -5.51
C LEU A 469 -13.42 -21.94 -5.48
N SER A 470 -13.28 -22.90 -6.40
CA SER A 470 -14.01 -24.17 -6.36
C SER A 470 -13.33 -25.29 -5.57
N LYS A 471 -12.08 -25.11 -5.08
CA LYS A 471 -11.26 -26.18 -4.47
C LYS A 471 -10.84 -25.91 -3.03
N GLY A 472 -10.60 -26.98 -2.28
CA GLY A 472 -10.18 -26.91 -0.88
C GLY A 472 -11.14 -26.10 -0.01
N PHE A 473 -10.60 -25.36 0.95
CA PHE A 473 -11.35 -24.46 1.82
C PHE A 473 -11.88 -23.23 1.08
N TYR A 474 -11.38 -22.91 -0.10
CA TYR A 474 -11.95 -21.83 -0.91
C TYR A 474 -13.32 -22.18 -1.48
N SER A 475 -13.71 -23.46 -1.53
CA SER A 475 -14.98 -23.96 -2.09
C SER A 475 -16.25 -23.39 -1.46
N TRP A 476 -16.17 -22.69 -0.33
CA TRP A 476 -17.29 -21.97 0.28
C TRP A 476 -17.04 -20.47 0.49
N GLU A 477 -16.03 -19.93 -0.19
CA GLU A 477 -15.68 -18.50 -0.22
C GLU A 477 -15.45 -17.86 1.17
N PRO A 478 -14.59 -18.43 2.04
CA PRO A 478 -14.24 -17.79 3.30
C PRO A 478 -13.33 -16.58 3.11
N THR A 479 -13.39 -15.62 4.03
CA THR A 479 -12.36 -14.58 4.18
C THR A 479 -11.13 -15.21 4.83
N MET A 480 -10.02 -15.29 4.11
CA MET A 480 -8.73 -15.77 4.64
C MET A 480 -7.88 -14.59 5.12
N VAL A 481 -7.32 -14.69 6.32
CA VAL A 481 -6.45 -13.67 6.92
C VAL A 481 -5.17 -14.27 7.50
N ARG A 482 -4.04 -13.55 7.34
CA ARG A 482 -2.77 -13.87 8.01
C ARG A 482 -2.59 -12.96 9.21
N VAL A 483 -2.65 -13.51 10.41
CA VAL A 483 -2.58 -12.75 11.67
C VAL A 483 -1.19 -12.83 12.29
N SER A 484 -0.69 -11.69 12.78
CA SER A 484 0.58 -11.64 13.50
C SER A 484 0.51 -12.45 14.81
N ASP A 485 1.44 -13.38 15.00
CA ASP A 485 1.62 -14.10 16.25
C ASP A 485 2.74 -13.51 17.12
N ASN A 486 3.40 -12.45 16.65
CA ASN A 486 4.38 -11.70 17.44
C ASN A 486 3.73 -10.92 18.59
N PHE A 487 2.47 -10.50 18.42
CA PHE A 487 1.66 -9.78 19.41
C PHE A 487 0.72 -10.73 20.19
N SER A 488 1.00 -12.04 20.16
CA SER A 488 0.24 -13.03 20.92
C SER A 488 0.61 -13.08 22.42
N ASN A 489 1.33 -12.06 22.88
CA ASN A 489 1.69 -11.80 24.27
C ASN A 489 0.98 -10.52 24.76
N CYS A 490 1.20 -10.16 26.02
CA CYS A 490 0.26 -9.46 26.90
C CYS A 490 0.32 -7.94 26.77
N THR A 491 0.29 -7.44 25.55
CA THR A 491 0.42 -6.02 25.20
C THR A 491 -0.86 -5.51 24.54
N PRO A 492 -1.29 -4.26 24.77
CA PRO A 492 -2.33 -3.62 23.96
C PRO A 492 -2.07 -3.68 22.46
N ALA A 493 -0.84 -3.97 22.01
CA ALA A 493 -0.52 -4.23 20.61
C ALA A 493 -1.29 -5.43 20.01
N PHE A 494 -1.93 -6.29 20.83
CA PHE A 494 -2.88 -7.30 20.33
C PHE A 494 -3.99 -6.66 19.48
N MET A 495 -4.31 -5.37 19.71
CA MET A 495 -5.30 -4.63 18.90
C MET A 495 -4.92 -4.61 17.42
N THR A 496 -3.64 -4.64 17.07
CA THR A 496 -3.17 -4.77 15.69
C THR A 496 -3.81 -6.00 15.00
N ILE A 497 -3.95 -7.11 15.72
CA ILE A 497 -4.59 -8.33 15.20
C ILE A 497 -6.08 -8.08 15.01
N ALA A 498 -6.74 -7.44 15.97
CA ALA A 498 -8.15 -7.09 15.86
C ALA A 498 -8.41 -6.18 14.65
N GLU A 499 -7.56 -5.18 14.44
CA GLU A 499 -7.63 -4.23 13.32
C GLU A 499 -7.42 -4.92 11.97
N GLU A 500 -6.40 -5.79 11.84
CA GLU A 500 -6.12 -6.56 10.62
C GLU A 500 -7.34 -7.39 10.19
N VAL A 501 -7.91 -8.12 11.14
CA VAL A 501 -9.07 -8.99 10.90
C VAL A 501 -10.33 -8.16 10.65
N TYR A 502 -10.52 -7.08 11.41
CA TYR A 502 -11.67 -6.20 11.23
C TYR A 502 -11.68 -5.60 9.82
N LYS A 503 -10.54 -5.08 9.35
CA LYS A 503 -10.41 -4.50 7.99
C LYS A 503 -10.72 -5.53 6.92
N ALA A 504 -10.21 -6.75 7.05
CA ALA A 504 -10.45 -7.82 6.09
C ALA A 504 -11.92 -8.26 6.03
N VAL A 505 -12.64 -8.27 7.16
CA VAL A 505 -13.99 -8.85 7.25
C VAL A 505 -15.10 -7.79 7.16
N TYR A 506 -14.88 -6.63 7.77
CA TYR A 506 -15.89 -5.58 7.98
C TYR A 506 -15.59 -4.28 7.22
N GLY A 507 -14.36 -4.08 6.71
CA GLY A 507 -13.89 -2.86 6.05
C GLY A 507 -13.26 -1.85 7.00
N GLU A 508 -13.22 -0.58 6.64
CA GLU A 508 -12.55 0.45 7.43
C GLU A 508 -13.08 0.57 8.88
N ILE A 509 -12.15 0.78 9.80
CA ILE A 509 -12.45 0.98 11.22
C ILE A 509 -13.01 2.39 11.38
N PRO A 510 -14.19 2.57 12.01
CA PRO A 510 -14.71 3.91 12.26
C PRO A 510 -13.75 4.71 13.14
N SER A 511 -13.63 6.02 12.90
CA SER A 511 -12.80 6.88 13.75
C SER A 511 -13.27 6.80 15.21
N TYR A 512 -12.29 6.68 16.10
CA TYR A 512 -12.45 6.72 17.55
C TYR A 512 -11.76 7.94 18.18
N ASP A 513 -11.41 8.92 17.35
CA ASP A 513 -10.71 10.13 17.80
C ASP A 513 -11.58 10.92 18.78
N ASN A 514 -10.95 11.41 19.84
CA ASN A 514 -11.59 12.21 20.89
C ASN A 514 -12.69 11.51 21.70
N ILE A 515 -12.89 10.19 21.54
CA ILE A 515 -13.80 9.42 22.40
C ILE A 515 -13.15 9.22 23.77
N LYS A 516 -13.81 9.70 24.82
CA LYS A 516 -13.38 9.43 26.20
C LYS A 516 -14.03 8.16 26.72
N ARG A 517 -13.41 7.52 27.70
CA ARG A 517 -13.96 6.33 28.38
C ARG A 517 -15.38 6.57 28.91
N SER A 518 -15.67 7.78 29.41
CA SER A 518 -16.99 8.19 29.90
C SER A 518 -18.06 8.28 28.81
N ASP A 519 -17.66 8.43 27.55
CA ASP A 519 -18.56 8.59 26.41
C ASP A 519 -19.02 7.23 25.87
N ILE A 520 -18.35 6.15 26.27
CA ILE A 520 -18.66 4.78 25.84
C ILE A 520 -19.92 4.29 26.58
N PRO A 521 -21.00 3.93 25.86
CA PRO A 521 -22.20 3.40 26.49
C PRO A 521 -21.90 2.11 27.27
N ALA A 522 -22.54 1.91 28.43
CA ALA A 522 -22.28 0.76 29.32
C ALA A 522 -22.36 -0.62 28.62
N LYS A 523 -23.21 -0.76 27.59
CA LYS A 523 -23.34 -1.99 26.80
C LYS A 523 -22.15 -2.29 25.86
N TYR A 524 -21.32 -1.29 25.60
CA TYR A 524 -20.11 -1.37 24.75
C TYR A 524 -18.82 -1.16 25.54
N LEU A 525 -18.91 -0.80 26.82
CA LEU A 525 -17.73 -0.73 27.66
C LEU A 525 -17.21 -2.15 27.85
N TYR A 526 -16.09 -2.44 27.19
CA TYR A 526 -15.51 -3.77 27.20
C TYR A 526 -15.16 -4.20 28.64
N SER A 527 -15.64 -5.38 29.04
CA SER A 527 -15.56 -5.82 30.43
C SER A 527 -14.20 -6.44 30.74
N TYR A 528 -13.56 -5.97 31.80
CA TYR A 528 -12.36 -6.55 32.40
C TYR A 528 -12.37 -6.26 33.91
N SER A 529 -11.47 -6.89 34.67
CA SER A 529 -11.50 -6.84 36.14
C SER A 529 -10.36 -6.00 36.67
N ASP A 530 -10.60 -5.28 37.75
CA ASP A 530 -9.50 -4.64 38.48
C ASP A 530 -8.64 -5.72 39.18
N TYR A 531 -7.34 -5.64 38.94
CA TYR A 531 -6.32 -6.54 39.46
C TYR A 531 -5.49 -5.91 40.59
N THR A 532 -5.78 -4.67 40.94
CA THR A 532 -5.13 -3.97 42.03
C THR A 532 -6.14 -3.59 43.11
N SER A 533 -5.63 -3.42 44.31
CA SER A 533 -6.34 -2.81 45.43
C SER A 533 -5.32 -2.31 46.44
N THR A 534 -5.75 -1.54 47.43
CA THR A 534 -4.89 -1.09 48.52
C THR A 534 -5.32 -1.70 49.84
N LYS A 535 -4.37 -2.25 50.59
CA LYS A 535 -4.58 -2.76 51.95
C LYS A 535 -3.45 -2.28 52.86
N ASP A 536 -3.80 -1.64 53.97
CA ASP A 536 -2.84 -1.09 54.94
C ASP A 536 -1.77 -0.17 54.31
N GLY A 537 -2.16 0.61 53.29
CA GLY A 537 -1.26 1.51 52.54
C GLY A 537 -0.30 0.81 51.58
N LYS A 538 -0.45 -0.51 51.39
CA LYS A 538 0.34 -1.32 50.44
C LYS A 538 -0.51 -1.74 49.25
N LEU A 539 0.12 -1.80 48.07
CA LEU A 539 -0.49 -2.29 46.85
C LEU A 539 -0.70 -3.82 46.97
N VAL A 540 -1.92 -4.26 46.70
CA VAL A 540 -2.28 -5.68 46.61
C VAL A 540 -2.62 -5.97 45.16
N VAL A 541 -1.94 -6.96 44.58
CA VAL A 541 -2.10 -7.33 43.18
C VAL A 541 -2.64 -8.74 43.05
N LYS A 542 -3.44 -8.99 42.01
CA LYS A 542 -3.93 -10.31 41.65
C LYS A 542 -2.89 -11.04 40.80
N THR A 543 -2.35 -12.11 41.34
CA THR A 543 -1.28 -12.91 40.71
C THR A 543 -1.59 -14.40 40.75
N PHE A 544 -0.91 -15.19 39.92
CA PHE A 544 -0.95 -16.65 39.98
C PHE A 544 -0.17 -17.22 41.18
N ASP A 545 -0.59 -18.36 41.75
CA ASP A 545 0.13 -19.07 42.81
C ASP A 545 0.37 -20.59 42.55
N ASN A 546 1.11 -21.28 43.44
CA ASN A 546 1.38 -22.72 43.26
C ASN A 546 0.15 -23.62 43.48
N THR A 547 -0.89 -23.15 44.16
CA THR A 547 -2.12 -23.91 44.45
C THR A 547 -3.13 -23.82 43.30
N SER A 548 -2.98 -22.80 42.46
CA SER A 548 -3.80 -22.56 41.27
C SER A 548 -3.73 -23.73 40.29
N THR A 549 -4.85 -24.42 40.08
CA THR A 549 -4.99 -25.53 39.10
C THR A 549 -5.26 -25.04 37.69
N GLY A 550 -5.70 -23.78 37.57
CA GLY A 550 -5.38 -23.01 36.40
C GLY A 550 -6.05 -23.48 35.10
N LYS A 551 -7.34 -23.80 35.16
CA LYS A 551 -8.15 -23.84 33.93
C LYS A 551 -9.16 -22.70 33.84
N THR A 552 -9.57 -22.11 34.97
CA THR A 552 -10.46 -20.95 34.95
C THR A 552 -10.36 -20.04 36.17
N GLU A 553 -9.77 -20.42 37.31
CA GLU A 553 -9.48 -19.46 38.39
C GLU A 553 -8.61 -20.03 39.54
N ALA A 554 -7.65 -19.23 39.99
CA ALA A 554 -7.43 -18.92 41.40
C ALA A 554 -6.62 -17.60 41.46
N PHE A 555 -7.31 -16.51 41.82
CA PHE A 555 -6.74 -15.16 41.95
C PHE A 555 -6.16 -15.00 43.36
N ALA A 556 -4.85 -15.19 43.51
CA ALA A 556 -4.19 -14.97 44.78
C ALA A 556 -3.89 -13.48 44.96
N ASP A 557 -4.36 -12.91 46.06
CA ASP A 557 -3.97 -11.57 46.48
C ASP A 557 -2.53 -11.62 47.00
N LYS A 558 -1.64 -10.88 46.34
CA LYS A 558 -0.27 -10.68 46.81
C LYS A 558 -0.08 -9.22 47.23
N THR A 559 0.22 -9.01 48.50
CA THR A 559 0.66 -7.71 48.99
C THR A 559 2.11 -7.46 48.58
N LEU A 560 2.33 -6.35 47.89
CA LEU A 560 3.66 -5.85 47.57
C LEU A 560 4.17 -5.01 48.75
N GLU A 561 5.35 -5.34 49.22
CA GLU A 561 5.93 -4.72 50.42
C GLU A 561 6.50 -3.33 50.12
N PHE A 562 6.71 -3.04 48.84
CA PHE A 562 7.30 -1.80 48.35
C PHE A 562 6.91 -1.53 46.89
N THR A 563 7.00 -0.27 46.47
CA THR A 563 7.10 0.10 45.06
C THR A 563 8.51 -0.23 44.56
N PRO A 564 8.66 -0.99 43.45
CA PRO A 564 9.95 -1.36 42.90
C PRO A 564 10.71 -0.14 42.39
N THR A 565 12.03 -0.15 42.59
CA THR A 565 12.96 0.74 41.89
C THR A 565 13.51 0.09 40.63
N LYS A 566 13.42 -1.25 40.52
CA LYS A 566 13.89 -2.05 39.40
C LYS A 566 12.90 -3.18 39.09
N VAL A 567 12.77 -3.52 37.82
CA VAL A 567 11.95 -4.63 37.33
C VAL A 567 12.80 -5.56 36.49
N ILE A 568 12.72 -6.86 36.77
CA ILE A 568 13.35 -7.88 35.94
C ILE A 568 12.28 -8.54 35.10
N CYS A 569 12.40 -8.40 33.78
CA CYS A 569 11.57 -9.13 32.83
C CYS A 569 12.23 -10.47 32.53
N TYR A 570 11.82 -11.53 33.22
CA TYR A 570 12.37 -12.86 33.00
C TYR A 570 11.91 -13.48 31.67
N THR A 571 10.81 -12.95 31.13
CA THR A 571 10.18 -13.37 29.88
C THR A 571 9.82 -12.17 29.05
N ASP A 572 9.73 -12.37 27.74
CA ASP A 572 9.45 -11.33 26.74
C ASP A 572 7.99 -10.87 26.70
N ALA A 573 7.14 -11.39 27.58
CA ALA A 573 5.70 -11.21 27.49
C ALA A 573 5.17 -9.82 27.88
N TYR A 574 5.93 -9.00 28.63
CA TYR A 574 5.40 -7.78 29.28
C TYR A 574 6.31 -6.55 29.18
N ILE A 575 7.49 -6.70 28.59
CA ILE A 575 8.42 -5.57 28.44
C ILE A 575 7.86 -4.53 27.47
N ASP A 576 7.14 -4.99 26.45
CA ASP A 576 6.44 -4.13 25.51
C ASP A 576 5.34 -3.31 26.20
N THR A 577 4.55 -3.95 27.07
CA THR A 577 3.54 -3.27 27.89
C THR A 577 4.16 -2.18 28.76
N ILE A 578 5.29 -2.45 29.41
CA ILE A 578 6.02 -1.44 30.19
C ILE A 578 6.46 -0.28 29.29
N TYR A 579 7.00 -0.58 28.12
CA TYR A 579 7.42 0.45 27.15
C TYR A 579 6.25 1.32 26.69
N HIS A 580 5.09 0.73 26.35
CA HIS A 580 3.88 1.48 25.99
C HIS A 580 3.37 2.36 27.15
N ILE A 581 3.38 1.86 28.38
CA ILE A 581 3.02 2.64 29.58
C ILE A 581 3.96 3.85 29.75
N LEU A 582 5.27 3.64 29.57
CA LEU A 582 6.26 4.71 29.65
C LEU A 582 6.10 5.73 28.52
N CYS A 583 5.77 5.29 27.30
CA CYS A 583 5.44 6.16 26.18
C CYS A 583 4.23 7.03 26.49
N ASP A 584 3.12 6.44 26.95
CA ASP A 584 1.91 7.18 27.31
C ASP A 584 2.19 8.19 28.42
N TYR A 585 2.93 7.79 29.46
CA TYR A 585 3.34 8.67 30.56
C TYR A 585 4.19 9.86 30.07
N ASN A 586 5.13 9.62 29.16
CA ASN A 586 6.00 10.66 28.60
C ASN A 586 5.35 11.45 27.45
N LYS A 587 4.13 11.11 27.05
CA LYS A 587 3.42 11.65 25.87
C LYS A 587 4.22 11.45 24.58
N GLU A 588 4.85 10.29 24.47
CA GLU A 588 5.59 9.84 23.29
C GLU A 588 4.78 8.74 22.58
N THR A 589 4.95 8.61 21.27
CA THR A 589 4.29 7.58 20.49
C THR A 589 5.21 6.36 20.38
N PRO A 590 4.77 5.16 20.80
CA PRO A 590 5.55 3.92 20.67
C PRO A 590 6.03 3.71 19.23
N TYR A 591 7.29 3.31 19.06
CA TYR A 591 7.96 3.01 17.79
C TYR A 591 7.98 4.13 16.74
N SER A 592 7.63 5.37 17.11
CA SER A 592 7.60 6.51 16.18
C SER A 592 8.99 7.08 15.84
N GLY A 593 10.05 6.64 16.53
CA GLY A 593 11.38 7.27 16.51
C GLY A 593 11.50 8.51 17.40
N ASN A 594 10.40 8.94 18.05
CA ASN A 594 10.33 10.07 18.99
C ASN A 594 10.10 9.62 20.45
N ASP A 595 10.75 8.54 20.87
CA ASP A 595 10.50 7.81 22.12
C ASP A 595 11.72 7.79 23.08
N ALA A 596 12.62 8.75 22.93
CA ALA A 596 13.90 8.77 23.64
C ALA A 596 13.77 8.84 25.17
N LYS A 597 12.75 9.53 25.72
CA LYS A 597 12.54 9.57 27.17
C LYS A 597 12.05 8.22 27.68
N SER A 598 11.17 7.58 26.93
CA SER A 598 10.58 6.29 27.27
C SER A 598 11.61 5.17 27.17
N ILE A 599 12.46 5.16 26.14
CA ILE A 599 13.61 4.25 26.03
C ILE A 599 14.56 4.44 27.22
N LYS A 600 14.87 5.69 27.58
CA LYS A 600 15.75 5.97 28.73
C LYS A 600 15.12 5.45 30.04
N ALA A 601 13.85 5.76 30.29
CA ALA A 601 13.14 5.30 31.47
C ALA A 601 13.03 3.77 31.54
N LEU A 602 12.83 3.12 30.38
CA LEU A 602 12.75 1.66 30.27
C LEU A 602 14.05 1.01 30.77
N TRP A 603 15.20 1.53 30.34
CA TRP A 603 16.50 0.97 30.74
C TRP A 603 16.96 1.39 32.14
N GLU A 604 16.46 2.50 32.67
CA GLU A 604 16.62 2.83 34.09
C GLU A 604 15.81 1.87 34.98
N LEU A 605 14.63 1.45 34.52
CA LEU A 605 13.75 0.54 35.25
C LEU A 605 14.15 -0.93 35.11
N ILE A 606 14.68 -1.35 33.96
CA ILE A 606 14.98 -2.75 33.64
C ILE A 606 16.50 -2.97 33.60
N PRO A 607 17.15 -3.32 34.73
CA PRO A 607 18.59 -3.51 34.78
C PRO A 607 19.03 -4.87 34.20
N ALA A 608 18.11 -5.82 34.10
CA ALA A 608 18.40 -7.16 33.62
C ALA A 608 17.19 -7.85 33.00
N MET A 609 17.46 -8.77 32.08
CA MET A 609 16.48 -9.58 31.38
C MET A 609 17.11 -10.90 30.91
N THR A 610 16.30 -11.85 30.45
CA THR A 610 16.82 -13.07 29.81
C THR A 610 17.22 -12.84 28.36
N SER A 611 18.08 -13.71 27.82
CA SER A 611 18.48 -13.67 26.41
C SER A 611 17.32 -13.79 25.41
N SER A 612 16.24 -14.49 25.79
CA SER A 612 15.02 -14.58 24.97
C SER A 612 14.27 -13.24 24.92
N VAL A 613 14.24 -12.49 26.02
CA VAL A 613 13.65 -11.13 26.04
C VAL A 613 14.40 -10.19 25.12
N LYS A 614 15.74 -10.18 25.20
CA LYS A 614 16.57 -9.40 24.29
C LYS A 614 16.28 -9.73 22.82
N THR A 615 16.26 -11.03 22.50
CA THR A 615 15.99 -11.49 21.13
C THR A 615 14.61 -11.03 20.65
N SER A 616 13.59 -11.12 21.50
CA SER A 616 12.22 -10.70 21.17
C SER A 616 12.16 -9.19 20.94
N LEU A 617 12.77 -8.37 21.80
CA LEU A 617 12.85 -6.92 21.65
C LEU A 617 13.53 -6.49 20.35
N GLU A 618 14.70 -7.04 20.06
CA GLU A 618 15.48 -6.66 18.88
C GLU A 618 14.82 -7.15 17.59
N LYS A 619 14.23 -8.36 17.60
CA LYS A 619 13.64 -8.98 16.41
C LYS A 619 12.21 -8.50 16.12
N ASN A 620 11.37 -8.47 17.14
CA ASN A 620 9.93 -8.28 16.97
C ASN A 620 9.51 -6.81 17.16
N TYR A 621 10.25 -6.04 17.97
CA TYR A 621 9.89 -4.67 18.35
C TYR A 621 10.91 -3.62 17.86
N ASN A 622 12.03 -4.06 17.26
CA ASN A 622 13.13 -3.20 16.80
C ASN A 622 13.71 -2.28 17.91
N ILE A 623 13.65 -2.72 19.17
CA ILE A 623 14.21 -1.99 20.31
C ILE A 623 15.59 -2.57 20.64
N LYS A 624 16.65 -1.79 20.44
CA LYS A 624 18.03 -2.22 20.74
C LYS A 624 18.28 -2.24 22.25
N VAL A 625 18.74 -3.39 22.75
CA VAL A 625 19.10 -3.54 24.17
C VAL A 625 20.52 -3.03 24.39
N PRO A 626 20.74 -2.03 25.27
CA PRO A 626 22.07 -1.47 25.50
C PRO A 626 22.95 -2.43 26.31
N GLU A 627 24.27 -2.30 26.15
CA GLU A 627 25.26 -3.13 26.87
C GLU A 627 25.20 -2.99 28.40
N SER A 628 24.58 -1.92 28.90
CA SER A 628 24.35 -1.70 30.33
C SER A 628 23.33 -2.66 30.95
N VAL A 629 22.49 -3.32 30.14
CA VAL A 629 21.50 -4.27 30.63
C VAL A 629 22.14 -5.65 30.77
N THR A 630 22.05 -6.22 31.97
CA THR A 630 22.59 -7.56 32.24
C THR A 630 21.72 -8.62 31.59
N ILE A 631 22.34 -9.53 30.82
CA ILE A 631 21.66 -10.67 30.21
C ILE A 631 21.83 -11.89 31.12
N ILE A 632 20.71 -12.33 31.70
CA ILE A 632 20.62 -13.50 32.57
C ILE A 632 20.33 -14.73 31.69
N GLY A 633 20.89 -15.89 32.08
CA GLY A 633 20.46 -17.17 31.50
C GLY A 633 19.02 -17.54 31.89
N THR A 634 18.50 -18.61 31.29
CA THR A 634 17.10 -19.04 31.43
C THR A 634 16.91 -20.13 32.50
N SER A 635 17.93 -20.46 33.27
CA SER A 635 17.86 -21.48 34.32
C SER A 635 17.55 -20.90 35.72
N GLN A 636 17.08 -21.77 36.62
CA GLN A 636 16.87 -21.45 38.04
C GLN A 636 18.18 -21.01 38.72
N GLU A 637 19.31 -21.61 38.32
CA GLU A 637 20.63 -21.29 38.86
C GLU A 637 21.09 -19.89 38.42
N ASP A 638 20.87 -19.53 37.15
CA ASP A 638 21.18 -18.19 36.63
C ASP A 638 20.38 -17.11 37.38
N LEU A 639 19.08 -17.36 37.58
CA LEU A 639 18.21 -16.44 38.31
C LEU A 639 18.64 -16.31 39.77
N THR A 640 18.94 -17.42 40.44
CA THR A 640 19.41 -17.44 41.83
C THR A 640 20.73 -16.68 41.96
N THR A 641 21.66 -16.91 41.02
CA THR A 641 22.96 -16.24 40.99
C THR A 641 22.81 -14.74 40.82
N TYR A 642 22.00 -14.29 39.86
CA TYR A 642 21.75 -12.87 39.66
C TYR A 642 21.07 -12.23 40.88
N CYS A 643 20.03 -12.85 41.43
CA CYS A 643 19.34 -12.32 42.61
C CYS A 643 20.27 -12.24 43.84
N GLY A 644 21.26 -13.14 43.94
CA GLY A 644 22.30 -13.08 44.96
C GLY A 644 23.30 -11.94 44.79
N SER A 645 23.39 -11.31 43.61
CA SER A 645 24.24 -10.15 43.35
C SER A 645 23.49 -8.81 43.38
N VAL A 646 22.17 -8.82 43.53
CA VAL A 646 21.36 -7.60 43.69
C VAL A 646 21.71 -6.93 45.03
N ASP A 647 21.93 -5.62 45.00
CA ASP A 647 22.25 -4.85 46.21
C ASP A 647 21.07 -4.91 47.21
N ALA A 648 21.37 -5.05 48.50
CA ALA A 648 20.36 -5.20 49.54
C ALA A 648 19.45 -3.96 49.69
N SER A 649 19.82 -2.80 49.14
CA SER A 649 18.99 -1.59 49.12
C SER A 649 18.05 -1.49 47.91
N GLU A 650 18.28 -2.27 46.85
CA GLU A 650 17.44 -2.26 45.66
C GLU A 650 16.12 -2.99 45.90
N LYS A 651 15.03 -2.35 45.49
CA LYS A 651 13.67 -2.88 45.58
C LYS A 651 13.29 -3.46 44.23
N VAL A 652 13.33 -4.78 44.12
CA VAL A 652 13.19 -5.48 42.84
C VAL A 652 11.90 -6.26 42.78
N ILE A 653 11.16 -6.06 41.69
CA ILE A 653 10.08 -6.98 41.30
C ILE A 653 10.49 -7.79 40.07
N ILE A 654 10.26 -9.09 40.14
CA ILE A 654 10.54 -10.01 39.03
C ILE A 654 9.22 -10.43 38.40
N PHE A 655 9.03 -10.05 37.15
CA PHE A 655 7.89 -10.45 36.34
C PHE A 655 8.15 -11.79 35.66
N MET A 656 7.25 -12.75 35.92
CA MET A 656 7.28 -14.07 35.32
C MET A 656 5.92 -14.42 34.69
N THR A 657 5.94 -15.17 33.59
CA THR A 657 4.72 -15.69 32.97
C THR A 657 4.22 -16.93 33.70
N GLU A 658 2.90 -17.09 33.66
CA GLU A 658 2.21 -18.33 34.01
C GLU A 658 2.75 -19.56 33.25
N TYR A 659 3.08 -19.40 31.97
CA TYR A 659 3.56 -20.48 31.09
C TYR A 659 4.84 -21.15 31.62
N ASN A 660 5.77 -20.38 32.18
CA ASN A 660 7.04 -20.91 32.71
C ASN A 660 6.82 -21.77 33.95
N ILE A 661 5.86 -21.41 34.80
CA ILE A 661 5.52 -22.17 36.01
C ILE A 661 4.74 -23.44 35.66
N ARG A 662 3.98 -23.43 34.56
CA ARG A 662 3.17 -24.58 34.13
C ARG A 662 3.92 -25.61 33.30
N SER A 663 4.78 -25.16 32.39
CA SER A 663 5.45 -26.03 31.42
C SER A 663 6.72 -26.71 31.98
N THR A 664 7.29 -26.19 33.07
CA THR A 664 8.52 -26.71 33.67
C THR A 664 8.33 -27.01 35.15
N ASN A 665 8.41 -28.29 35.54
CA ASN A 665 8.54 -28.81 36.90
C ASN A 665 8.00 -27.88 38.03
N LYS A 666 6.69 -27.55 37.99
CA LYS A 666 6.02 -26.47 38.75
C LYS A 666 6.50 -26.28 40.20
N SER A 667 6.73 -27.39 40.90
CA SER A 667 7.16 -27.39 42.31
C SER A 667 8.58 -26.85 42.52
N THR A 668 9.51 -27.05 41.58
CA THR A 668 10.91 -26.62 41.77
C THR A 668 11.07 -25.12 41.58
N TRP A 669 10.49 -24.53 40.54
CA TRP A 669 10.53 -23.06 40.33
C TRP A 669 9.89 -22.30 41.49
N TRP A 670 8.77 -22.81 42.03
CA TRP A 670 8.16 -22.17 43.19
C TRP A 670 9.06 -22.23 44.42
N GLY A 671 9.74 -23.35 44.65
CA GLY A 671 10.74 -23.49 45.71
C GLY A 671 11.90 -22.51 45.56
N THR A 672 12.46 -22.39 44.35
CA THR A 672 13.52 -21.42 44.04
C THR A 672 13.08 -19.99 44.29
N ASN A 673 11.93 -19.59 43.75
CA ASN A 673 11.41 -18.23 43.89
C ASN A 673 11.12 -17.88 45.37
N THR A 674 10.58 -18.84 46.12
CA THR A 674 10.33 -18.68 47.57
C THR A 674 11.65 -18.49 48.32
N ALA A 675 12.65 -19.33 48.05
CA ALA A 675 13.96 -19.24 48.69
C ALA A 675 14.67 -17.90 48.39
N ILE A 676 14.56 -17.39 47.15
CA ILE A 676 15.08 -16.07 46.78
C ILE A 676 14.42 -14.98 47.62
N SER A 677 13.09 -14.91 47.64
CA SER A 677 12.35 -13.89 48.42
C SER A 677 12.59 -13.98 49.93
N GLU A 678 12.79 -15.19 50.48
CA GLU A 678 13.14 -15.38 51.90
C GLU A 678 14.57 -14.92 52.22
N SER A 679 15.51 -15.12 51.29
CA SER A 679 16.90 -14.71 51.44
C SER A 679 17.11 -13.20 51.28
N ASN A 680 16.30 -12.54 50.45
CA ASN A 680 16.31 -11.11 50.24
C ASN A 680 14.86 -10.57 50.19
N PRO A 681 14.35 -9.97 51.28
CA PRO A 681 12.97 -9.49 51.35
C PRO A 681 12.69 -8.31 50.41
N ASN A 682 13.72 -7.69 49.84
CA ASN A 682 13.59 -6.63 48.82
C ASN A 682 13.44 -7.18 47.39
N ILE A 683 13.30 -8.51 47.22
CA ILE A 683 13.00 -9.16 45.95
C ILE A 683 11.63 -9.86 46.04
N GLN A 684 10.67 -9.43 45.21
CA GLN A 684 9.34 -10.05 45.13
C GLN A 684 8.98 -10.49 43.71
N PHE A 685 8.33 -11.65 43.58
CA PHE A 685 7.86 -12.16 42.30
C PHE A 685 6.40 -11.77 42.01
N VAL A 686 6.08 -11.38 40.78
CA VAL A 686 4.70 -11.24 40.32
C VAL A 686 4.50 -12.10 39.07
N TYR A 687 3.44 -12.90 39.09
CA TYR A 687 3.13 -13.89 38.07
C TYR A 687 1.96 -13.40 37.23
N LEU A 688 2.30 -12.93 36.04
CA LEU A 688 1.41 -12.17 35.17
C LEU A 688 0.57 -13.11 34.29
N LEU A 689 -0.68 -12.71 34.04
CA LEU A 689 -1.74 -13.49 33.37
C LEU A 689 -2.26 -12.77 32.12
N SER A 690 -2.60 -13.51 31.07
CA SER A 690 -2.92 -12.89 29.77
C SER A 690 -3.64 -13.78 28.75
N ASN A 691 -4.31 -14.83 29.20
CA ASN A 691 -4.91 -15.80 28.27
C ASN A 691 -6.17 -15.27 27.54
N SER A 692 -6.56 -14.00 27.73
CA SER A 692 -7.70 -13.36 27.05
C SER A 692 -7.48 -11.85 26.97
N PRO A 693 -8.17 -11.13 26.05
CA PRO A 693 -8.03 -9.68 25.95
C PRO A 693 -8.36 -8.96 27.27
N ALA A 694 -9.39 -9.42 28.00
CA ALA A 694 -9.75 -8.85 29.30
C ALA A 694 -8.63 -9.01 30.34
N MET A 695 -7.93 -10.15 30.36
CA MET A 695 -6.78 -10.34 31.24
C MET A 695 -5.61 -9.44 30.86
N VAL A 696 -5.37 -9.22 29.56
CA VAL A 696 -4.32 -8.30 29.10
C VAL A 696 -4.60 -6.88 29.58
N LEU A 697 -5.85 -6.40 29.45
CA LEU A 697 -6.27 -5.08 29.94
C LEU A 697 -6.08 -4.95 31.46
N SER A 698 -6.55 -5.95 32.22
CA SER A 698 -6.42 -5.99 33.69
C SER A 698 -4.95 -5.99 34.14
N THR A 699 -4.11 -6.80 33.49
CA THR A 699 -2.67 -6.90 33.77
C THR A 699 -1.92 -5.63 33.37
N THR A 700 -2.35 -4.93 32.33
CA THR A 700 -1.73 -3.69 31.87
C THR A 700 -1.87 -2.58 32.91
N GLU A 701 -3.08 -2.36 33.45
CA GLU A 701 -3.29 -1.41 34.55
C GLU A 701 -2.50 -1.83 35.80
N MET A 702 -2.53 -3.11 36.15
CA MET A 702 -1.76 -3.65 37.28
C MET A 702 -0.26 -3.40 37.14
N ILE A 703 0.32 -3.60 35.95
CA ILE A 703 1.74 -3.31 35.71
C ILE A 703 2.02 -1.83 35.96
N GLY A 704 1.20 -0.93 35.40
CA GLY A 704 1.34 0.52 35.58
C GLY A 704 1.37 0.94 37.05
N GLU A 705 0.44 0.42 37.85
CA GLU A 705 0.42 0.65 39.29
C GLU A 705 1.65 0.08 40.02
N ILE A 706 2.06 -1.15 39.65
CA ILE A 706 3.26 -1.77 40.23
C ILE A 706 4.48 -0.90 40.00
N ILE A 707 4.70 -0.41 38.78
CA ILE A 707 5.90 0.36 38.44
C ILE A 707 5.80 1.84 38.85
N GLY A 708 4.66 2.28 39.40
CA GLY A 708 4.44 3.65 39.88
C GLY A 708 4.13 4.67 38.79
N TYR A 709 3.59 4.22 37.65
CA TYR A 709 3.17 5.05 36.52
C TYR A 709 1.65 4.94 36.35
N ASP A 710 0.87 5.68 37.16
CA ASP A 710 -0.61 5.57 37.24
C ASP A 710 -1.37 6.08 36.00
N ASN A 711 -0.68 6.65 35.01
CA ASN A 711 -1.28 7.29 33.84
C ASN A 711 -1.71 6.33 32.73
N THR A 712 -2.04 5.07 33.02
CA THR A 712 -2.50 4.11 31.98
C THR A 712 -3.85 4.49 31.37
N GLU A 713 -4.55 5.48 31.93
CA GLU A 713 -5.89 5.90 31.51
C GLU A 713 -5.98 6.28 30.02
N SER A 714 -4.96 6.97 29.47
CA SER A 714 -4.96 7.41 28.06
C SER A 714 -4.86 6.21 27.11
N MET A 715 -3.85 5.36 27.33
CA MET A 715 -3.70 4.10 26.60
C MET A 715 -4.94 3.21 26.69
N MET A 716 -5.49 3.02 27.90
CA MET A 716 -6.69 2.21 28.11
C MET A 716 -7.92 2.82 27.45
N THR A 717 -8.08 4.15 27.51
CA THR A 717 -9.17 4.86 26.84
C THR A 717 -9.11 4.64 25.33
N LYS A 718 -7.91 4.73 24.72
CA LYS A 718 -7.73 4.47 23.29
C LYS A 718 -8.19 3.06 22.93
N THR A 719 -7.69 2.04 23.62
CA THR A 719 -8.06 0.64 23.36
C THR A 719 -9.56 0.39 23.55
N LEU A 720 -10.16 0.92 24.61
CA LEU A 720 -11.60 0.76 24.86
C LEU A 720 -12.45 1.49 23.82
N ALA A 721 -12.04 2.69 23.38
CA ALA A 721 -12.73 3.45 22.35
C ALA A 721 -12.69 2.72 21.00
N GLU A 722 -11.56 2.14 20.65
CA GLU A 722 -11.38 1.35 19.45
C GLU A 722 -12.25 0.08 19.45
N ILE A 723 -12.24 -0.68 20.55
CA ILE A 723 -13.14 -1.83 20.72
C ILE A 723 -14.61 -1.40 20.60
N TYR A 724 -14.98 -0.26 21.21
CA TYR A 724 -16.34 0.28 21.14
C TYR A 724 -16.78 0.54 19.71
N VAL A 725 -15.99 1.31 18.92
CA VAL A 725 -16.41 1.67 17.56
C VAL A 725 -16.51 0.45 16.65
N MET A 726 -15.61 -0.54 16.82
CA MET A 726 -15.70 -1.82 16.12
C MET A 726 -16.98 -2.58 16.50
N GLN A 727 -17.22 -2.79 17.78
CA GLN A 727 -18.39 -3.55 18.25
C GLN A 727 -19.71 -2.89 17.89
N LYS A 728 -19.77 -1.55 17.93
CA LYS A 728 -20.94 -0.79 17.51
C LYS A 728 -21.22 -0.99 16.01
N ALA A 729 -20.20 -0.86 15.17
CA ALA A 729 -20.34 -1.07 13.74
C ALA A 729 -20.71 -2.52 13.38
N ILE A 730 -20.18 -3.50 14.11
CA ILE A 730 -20.56 -4.92 13.97
C ILE A 730 -22.05 -5.12 14.30
N ASP A 731 -22.52 -4.57 15.42
CA ASP A 731 -23.94 -4.66 15.81
C ASP A 731 -24.87 -4.00 14.77
N GLU A 732 -24.44 -2.88 14.17
CA GLU A 732 -25.19 -2.16 13.13
C GLU A 732 -25.32 -2.98 11.84
N LYS A 733 -24.31 -3.79 11.50
CA LYS A 733 -24.35 -4.71 10.34
C LYS A 733 -25.31 -5.90 10.54
N LYS A 734 -25.68 -6.24 11.78
CA LYS A 734 -26.58 -7.36 12.14
C LYS A 734 -26.20 -8.70 11.50
N LYS A 735 -24.90 -8.96 11.39
CA LYS A 735 -24.35 -10.18 10.80
C LYS A 735 -23.31 -10.78 11.74
N THR A 736 -23.46 -12.05 12.07
CA THR A 736 -22.48 -12.83 12.83
C THR A 736 -21.67 -13.68 11.85
N TYR A 737 -20.37 -13.77 12.07
CA TYR A 737 -19.45 -14.61 11.30
C TYR A 737 -18.94 -15.75 12.19
N THR A 738 -18.72 -16.93 11.61
CA THR A 738 -18.01 -18.04 12.22
C THR A 738 -16.55 -18.01 11.81
N PHE A 739 -15.65 -18.41 12.71
CA PHE A 739 -14.22 -18.37 12.46
C PHE A 739 -13.49 -19.67 12.84
N TYR A 740 -12.35 -19.89 12.21
CA TYR A 740 -11.34 -20.89 12.56
C TYR A 740 -9.96 -20.25 12.50
N VAL A 741 -9.15 -20.44 13.55
CA VAL A 741 -7.75 -20.00 13.55
C VAL A 741 -6.83 -21.22 13.71
N GLU A 742 -5.80 -21.28 12.88
CA GLU A 742 -4.80 -22.35 12.84
C GLU A 742 -3.38 -21.79 13.05
N THR A 743 -2.66 -22.37 14.00
CA THR A 743 -1.24 -22.05 14.25
C THR A 743 -0.33 -22.67 13.19
N ALA A 744 0.92 -22.19 13.09
CA ALA A 744 1.95 -22.78 12.22
C ALA A 744 2.17 -24.30 12.44
N ALA A 745 1.87 -24.80 13.64
CA ALA A 745 1.95 -26.20 14.00
C ALA A 745 0.66 -27.01 13.73
N LYS A 746 -0.28 -26.47 12.93
CA LYS A 746 -1.60 -27.07 12.63
C LYS A 746 -2.47 -27.31 13.84
N LYS A 747 -2.31 -26.51 14.89
CA LYS A 747 -3.18 -26.56 16.07
C LYS A 747 -4.30 -25.55 15.92
N ALA A 748 -5.53 -25.99 16.21
CA ALA A 748 -6.69 -25.13 16.29
C ALA A 748 -6.61 -24.24 17.54
N VAL A 749 -7.16 -23.04 17.48
CA VAL A 749 -7.15 -22.05 18.57
C VAL A 749 -8.56 -21.89 19.15
N ALA A 750 -8.71 -22.15 20.45
CA ALA A 750 -9.97 -21.99 21.19
C ALA A 750 -10.24 -20.53 21.63
N SER A 751 -11.50 -20.17 21.87
CA SER A 751 -11.92 -18.81 22.27
C SER A 751 -11.37 -18.34 23.63
N ASN A 752 -10.98 -19.26 24.51
CA ASN A 752 -10.40 -18.95 25.82
C ASN A 752 -8.88 -18.67 25.78
N THR A 753 -8.34 -18.49 24.58
CA THR A 753 -6.96 -18.03 24.34
C THR A 753 -6.98 -16.55 23.98
N LEU A 754 -5.83 -15.87 24.03
CA LEU A 754 -5.77 -14.45 23.64
C LEU A 754 -6.22 -14.27 22.18
N MET A 755 -5.63 -15.06 21.28
CA MET A 755 -5.95 -15.02 19.85
C MET A 755 -7.42 -15.34 19.57
N GLY A 756 -7.94 -16.44 20.12
CA GLY A 756 -9.36 -16.80 19.95
C GLY A 756 -10.30 -15.75 20.57
N GLY A 757 -9.92 -15.20 21.72
CA GLY A 757 -10.69 -14.15 22.41
C GLY A 757 -10.78 -12.86 21.62
N ILE A 758 -9.78 -12.50 20.81
CA ILE A 758 -9.86 -11.34 19.91
C ILE A 758 -11.00 -11.52 18.91
N PHE A 759 -11.06 -12.67 18.23
CA PHE A 759 -12.13 -12.97 17.26
C PHE A 759 -13.49 -13.10 17.95
N ASP A 760 -13.54 -13.81 19.07
CA ASP A 760 -14.77 -14.16 19.78
C ASP A 760 -15.37 -12.96 20.52
N SER A 761 -14.60 -12.32 21.40
CA SER A 761 -15.12 -11.31 22.33
C SER A 761 -15.00 -9.88 21.82
N ILE A 762 -14.00 -9.55 21.01
CA ILE A 762 -13.85 -8.20 20.44
C ILE A 762 -14.61 -8.12 19.12
N LEU A 763 -14.35 -9.04 18.19
CA LEU A 763 -14.95 -9.03 16.85
C LEU A 763 -16.31 -9.75 16.76
N LYS A 764 -16.82 -10.27 17.89
CA LYS A 764 -18.13 -10.91 18.04
C LYS A 764 -18.38 -12.04 17.03
N MET A 765 -17.35 -12.83 16.75
CA MET A 765 -17.43 -13.99 15.86
C MET A 765 -17.64 -15.29 16.64
N GLU A 766 -18.23 -16.30 16.02
CA GLU A 766 -18.47 -17.61 16.62
C GLU A 766 -17.35 -18.60 16.24
N ASN A 767 -16.60 -19.10 17.23
CA ASN A 767 -15.54 -20.06 16.96
C ASN A 767 -16.12 -21.45 16.62
N ILE A 768 -15.70 -22.05 15.51
CA ILE A 768 -16.10 -23.43 15.18
C ILE A 768 -15.43 -24.47 16.09
N VAL A 769 -14.37 -24.07 16.80
CA VAL A 769 -13.61 -24.93 17.70
C VAL A 769 -14.35 -25.09 19.02
N THR A 770 -14.99 -26.23 19.24
CA THR A 770 -15.71 -26.54 20.48
C THR A 770 -14.77 -27.14 21.54
N GLY A 771 -14.58 -26.46 22.68
CA GLY A 771 -13.91 -27.00 23.88
C GLY A 771 -12.73 -26.17 24.41
N ASP A 772 -12.46 -26.28 25.71
CA ASP A 772 -11.58 -25.35 26.45
C ASP A 772 -10.06 -25.60 26.31
N ASN A 773 -9.60 -26.63 25.57
CA ASN A 773 -8.19 -27.06 25.61
C ASN A 773 -7.46 -27.01 24.26
N LEU A 774 -8.04 -26.43 23.21
CA LEU A 774 -7.40 -26.42 21.89
C LEU A 774 -6.44 -25.24 21.75
N MET A 775 -5.25 -25.45 22.33
CA MET A 775 -3.94 -24.97 21.87
C MET A 775 -2.96 -26.15 21.72
N ASN A 776 -3.48 -27.39 21.79
CA ASN A 776 -2.72 -28.64 21.82
C ASN A 776 -3.31 -29.75 20.93
N GLY A 777 -4.42 -29.51 20.23
CA GLY A 777 -5.05 -30.47 19.32
C GLY A 777 -5.34 -29.88 17.95
N THR A 778 -5.46 -30.75 16.95
CA THR A 778 -5.81 -30.40 15.56
C THR A 778 -7.29 -30.70 15.33
N LEU A 779 -8.02 -29.77 14.70
CA LEU A 779 -9.37 -30.03 14.19
C LEU A 779 -9.23 -30.72 12.83
N SER A 780 -10.05 -31.74 12.53
CA SER A 780 -9.93 -32.45 11.24
C SER A 780 -10.38 -31.56 10.08
N ASP A 781 -9.78 -31.74 8.90
CA ASP A 781 -10.17 -30.99 7.71
C ASP A 781 -11.66 -31.22 7.38
N GLU A 782 -12.20 -32.43 7.60
CA GLU A 782 -13.64 -32.72 7.43
C GLU A 782 -14.51 -31.87 8.37
N SER A 783 -14.09 -31.71 9.63
CA SER A 783 -14.84 -30.91 10.59
C SER A 783 -14.87 -29.43 10.20
N ILE A 784 -13.77 -28.93 9.61
CA ILE A 784 -13.66 -27.55 9.10
C ILE A 784 -14.55 -27.39 7.85
N ILE A 785 -14.51 -28.34 6.92
CA ILE A 785 -15.32 -28.37 5.70
C ILE A 785 -16.82 -28.45 6.02
N ASP A 786 -17.21 -29.23 7.02
CA ASP A 786 -18.60 -29.35 7.43
C ASP A 786 -19.10 -28.07 8.11
N ALA A 787 -18.25 -27.42 8.91
CA ALA A 787 -18.57 -26.18 9.60
C ALA A 787 -18.60 -24.95 8.68
N LYS A 788 -17.84 -24.97 7.57
CA LYS A 788 -17.70 -23.86 6.60
C LYS A 788 -17.52 -22.50 7.28
N PRO A 789 -16.47 -22.31 8.11
CA PRO A 789 -16.22 -21.05 8.76
C PRO A 789 -16.12 -19.92 7.71
N GLN A 790 -16.76 -18.79 7.96
CA GLN A 790 -16.68 -17.65 7.02
C GLN A 790 -15.37 -16.88 7.15
N VAL A 791 -14.63 -17.06 8.24
CA VAL A 791 -13.32 -16.45 8.46
C VAL A 791 -12.29 -17.54 8.79
N LEU A 792 -11.22 -17.61 8.01
CA LEU A 792 -10.10 -18.53 8.22
C LEU A 792 -8.84 -17.71 8.53
N ALA A 793 -8.26 -17.89 9.70
CA ALA A 793 -7.05 -17.18 10.09
C ALA A 793 -5.86 -18.12 10.28
N PHE A 794 -4.71 -17.73 9.73
CA PHE A 794 -3.46 -18.47 9.87
C PHE A 794 -2.35 -17.57 10.41
N TYR A 795 -1.44 -18.11 11.20
CA TYR A 795 -0.34 -17.32 11.77
C TYR A 795 0.62 -16.85 10.67
N LYS A 796 1.15 -15.63 10.81
CA LYS A 796 2.19 -15.10 9.90
C LYS A 796 3.51 -15.89 10.01
N SER A 797 3.80 -16.49 11.16
CA SER A 797 4.95 -17.41 11.32
C SER A 797 4.81 -18.75 10.59
N ASP A 798 3.62 -19.06 10.05
CA ASP A 798 3.38 -20.29 9.32
C ASP A 798 4.00 -20.23 7.92
N SER A 799 5.00 -21.09 7.69
CA SER A 799 5.75 -21.16 6.44
C SER A 799 4.98 -21.81 5.28
N ARG A 800 3.82 -22.42 5.53
CA ARG A 800 2.96 -22.98 4.48
C ARG A 800 2.38 -21.89 3.61
N SER A 801 2.24 -22.16 2.31
CA SER A 801 1.56 -21.23 1.40
C SER A 801 0.08 -21.10 1.76
N ASP A 802 -0.58 -20.03 1.30
CA ASP A 802 -2.04 -19.89 1.49
C ASP A 802 -2.81 -21.05 0.86
N SER A 803 -2.37 -21.55 -0.30
CA SER A 803 -2.97 -22.73 -0.95
C SER A 803 -2.85 -23.99 -0.08
N ASP A 804 -1.70 -24.17 0.58
CA ASP A 804 -1.50 -25.30 1.51
C ASP A 804 -2.35 -25.12 2.77
N CYS A 805 -2.42 -23.90 3.32
CA CYS A 805 -3.27 -23.58 4.46
C CYS A 805 -4.75 -23.84 4.15
N MET A 806 -5.16 -23.50 2.94
CA MET A 806 -6.52 -23.62 2.41
C MET A 806 -6.80 -24.99 1.75
N ARG A 807 -5.89 -25.95 1.84
CA ARG A 807 -6.09 -27.33 1.35
C ARG A 807 -6.56 -27.42 -0.12
N MET A 808 -5.95 -26.62 -1.01
CA MET A 808 -6.33 -26.55 -2.43
C MET A 808 -5.94 -27.75 -3.29
N LEU A 809 -5.12 -28.67 -2.76
CA LEU A 809 -4.50 -29.78 -3.51
C LEU A 809 -5.39 -31.03 -3.59
#